data_AF-A0A8S1GTY0-F1
#
_entry.id   AF-A0A8S1GTY0-F1
#
_cell.length_a   1.000
_cell.length_b   1.000
_cell.length_c   1.000
_cell.angle_alpha   90.00
_cell.angle_beta   90.00
_cell.angle_gamma   90.00
#
_symmetry.space_group_name_H-M   'P 1'
#
loop_
_entity.id
_entity.type
_entity.pdbx_description
1 polymer ?
#
loop_
_entity_poly.entity_id
_entity_poly.type
_entity_poly.pdbx_seq_one_letter_code
_entity_poly.pdbx_strand_id
1 'polypeptide(L)'
;MLKSLCRLRLRRSFSTTSEVLDQATASTNPSVDVSYMRSRHRILAAGGMPPVEFEFERERAARRERFGRFGLKSGVPVEELFPTVEELEEEKALGLYRELNDVMREHTDLQAKKKIKEAARLAELEKNLKSYPQKLAKYEASLVKSEREKDAKELALEKRIREIQEYFGYWMDPKDPRFEVMLQQKEQEEKEGYSMAVESILEYAGESSNSCGYCNGSPRRSSKLGEKEEKKEEEARGSSESLGVWADTLSTSDYLKLLDRGWRRSGRYLYKPKNETTCCPQYTIRLDSTQFYLSRSQRRTLQQMNDFLETGKKPRCGIKEEQDQSKHQDSSEAHGSGDRSAKRAKLMEPVVHKERDPTRPVLKKKEIRRAKFEEKCRKRGFDVEVEREKRRVKEESRRRTIESYIIPAKPTDKHKLEVKLVALNSEEFESRAKESFELFVRYQSEVHKDFDKSQRGYRRFLCESPLRNTSRGRSSVELGSFHMWYLLDDKLVAVGVVDLLPKCLSAKYLFYNPDFAFLSLGTYTALREIALTKKLHEQSPDFLYYYMGYYIHSCPKMRYKAKFRPSELLCDQSFQWAPMEVCQKRIEESEKPNGFAAFLPDQPAPSPVPINRIKVLISERGPFMDYGMFLSMNPSFRPSDSFRRSLEDLSTKIGDDLLSVVFYFQNLRI
;
A
#
# COMPACT_ATOMS: atom_id res chain seq x y z
N MET A 1 -7.46 -39.01 -8.77
CA MET A 1 -6.01 -38.87 -9.02
C MET A 1 -5.71 -39.24 -10.46
N LEU A 2 -5.68 -38.28 -11.37
CA LEU A 2 -5.23 -38.45 -12.76
C LEU A 2 -4.41 -37.21 -13.12
N LYS A 3 -3.09 -37.38 -13.28
CA LYS A 3 -2.18 -36.37 -13.85
C LYS A 3 -1.64 -36.87 -15.19
N SER A 4 -1.97 -36.08 -16.22
CA SER A 4 -1.15 -35.62 -17.35
C SER A 4 -0.12 -36.55 -18.01
N LEU A 5 -0.13 -36.56 -19.36
CA LEU A 5 0.89 -35.92 -20.21
C LEU A 5 0.63 -36.23 -21.69
N CYS A 6 0.06 -35.25 -22.42
CA CYS A 6 0.11 -35.22 -23.88
C CYS A 6 1.14 -34.16 -24.28
N ARG A 7 2.27 -34.57 -24.86
CA ARG A 7 3.24 -33.67 -25.53
C ARG A 7 3.18 -33.93 -27.03
N LEU A 8 2.45 -33.07 -27.75
CA LEU A 8 2.55 -32.95 -29.20
C LEU A 8 3.94 -32.39 -29.56
N ARG A 9 4.70 -33.11 -30.38
CA ARG A 9 5.97 -32.65 -30.96
C ARG A 9 5.73 -32.28 -32.42
N LEU A 10 5.79 -30.98 -32.70
CA LEU A 10 5.68 -30.39 -34.04
C LEU A 10 6.75 -30.93 -35.00
N ARG A 11 6.33 -31.41 -36.17
CA ARG A 11 7.17 -31.76 -37.31
C ARG A 11 7.76 -30.48 -37.92
N ARG A 12 9.07 -30.45 -38.15
CA ARG A 12 9.71 -29.48 -39.05
C ARG A 12 9.92 -30.13 -40.42
N SER A 13 9.27 -29.58 -41.43
CA SER A 13 9.53 -29.85 -42.84
C SER A 13 10.75 -29.05 -43.29
N PHE A 14 11.69 -29.71 -43.97
CA PHE A 14 12.63 -29.05 -44.87
C PHE A 14 12.55 -29.75 -46.22
N SER A 15 12.16 -28.98 -47.24
CA SER A 15 12.25 -29.29 -48.65
C SER A 15 13.55 -28.68 -49.18
N THR A 16 14.28 -29.39 -50.05
CA THR A 16 14.68 -28.91 -51.40
C THR A 16 15.63 -29.93 -52.07
N THR A 17 15.20 -30.40 -53.24
CA THR A 17 15.94 -30.66 -54.50
C THR A 17 17.48 -30.76 -54.49
N SER A 18 18.02 -31.85 -55.05
CA SER A 18 18.82 -31.84 -56.30
C SER A 18 19.31 -33.26 -56.62
N GLU A 19 19.13 -33.68 -57.87
CA GLU A 19 19.86 -34.77 -58.51
C GLU A 19 21.36 -34.43 -58.62
N VAL A 20 22.18 -35.47 -58.93
CA VAL A 20 23.40 -35.46 -59.75
C VAL A 20 24.63 -36.16 -59.11
N LEU A 21 25.04 -37.23 -59.81
CA LEU A 21 26.37 -37.85 -60.01
C LEU A 21 27.06 -38.76 -58.96
N ASP A 22 27.18 -40.02 -59.40
CA ASP A 22 28.41 -40.77 -59.72
C ASP A 22 29.12 -41.72 -58.74
N GLN A 23 29.35 -42.89 -59.34
CA GLN A 23 30.26 -43.96 -58.97
C GLN A 23 31.71 -43.47 -58.99
N ALA A 24 32.48 -43.72 -57.92
CA ALA A 24 33.93 -43.72 -57.98
C ALA A 24 34.53 -44.65 -56.91
N THR A 25 34.94 -45.82 -57.38
CA THR A 25 36.20 -46.52 -57.10
C THR A 25 36.81 -46.47 -55.69
N ALA A 26 36.96 -47.67 -55.13
CA ALA A 26 37.70 -47.97 -53.91
C ALA A 26 39.19 -47.55 -54.02
N SER A 27 39.60 -46.64 -53.15
CA SER A 27 40.99 -46.34 -52.84
C SER A 27 41.30 -46.88 -51.44
N THR A 28 42.17 -47.88 -51.38
CA THR A 28 42.72 -48.48 -50.16
C THR A 28 43.60 -47.49 -49.40
N ASN A 29 43.14 -47.06 -48.22
CA ASN A 29 43.96 -46.64 -47.07
C ASN A 29 43.07 -46.73 -45.81
N PRO A 30 43.53 -47.31 -44.67
CA PRO A 30 42.71 -47.37 -43.47
C PRO A 30 42.62 -45.97 -42.85
N SER A 31 41.47 -45.31 -43.01
CA SER A 31 41.20 -44.06 -42.31
C SER A 31 40.94 -44.35 -40.83
N VAL A 32 41.68 -43.66 -39.96
CA VAL A 32 41.45 -43.72 -38.51
C VAL A 32 40.16 -42.97 -38.21
N ASP A 33 39.16 -43.65 -37.65
CA ASP A 33 37.85 -43.08 -37.32
C ASP A 33 37.94 -42.19 -36.06
N VAL A 34 37.62 -40.91 -36.22
CA VAL A 34 37.69 -39.87 -35.17
C VAL A 34 36.32 -39.57 -34.52
N SER A 35 35.24 -40.27 -34.94
CA SER A 35 33.86 -39.89 -34.60
C SER A 35 33.35 -40.39 -33.23
N TYR A 36 34.10 -41.25 -32.54
CA TYR A 36 33.71 -41.95 -31.29
C TYR A 36 32.35 -42.68 -31.33
N MET A 37 31.68 -42.75 -32.49
CA MET A 37 30.38 -43.38 -32.63
C MET A 37 30.53 -44.90 -32.63
N ARG A 38 29.75 -45.55 -31.76
CA ARG A 38 29.62 -47.02 -31.78
C ARG A 38 29.23 -47.48 -33.18
N SER A 39 29.78 -48.62 -33.61
CA SER A 39 29.60 -49.16 -34.96
C SER A 39 28.13 -49.21 -35.39
N ARG A 40 27.21 -49.61 -34.49
CA ARG A 40 25.75 -49.63 -34.76
C ARG A 40 25.14 -48.25 -35.08
N HIS A 41 25.62 -47.18 -34.43
CA HIS A 41 25.12 -45.83 -34.67
C HIS A 41 25.72 -45.24 -35.95
N ARG A 42 26.95 -45.62 -36.31
CA ARG A 42 27.53 -45.28 -37.62
C ARG A 42 26.72 -45.89 -38.76
N ILE A 43 26.33 -47.16 -38.63
CA ILE A 43 25.49 -47.85 -39.62
C ILE A 43 24.15 -47.13 -39.77
N LEU A 44 23.49 -46.77 -38.66
CA LEU A 44 22.23 -46.01 -38.69
C LEU A 44 22.39 -44.61 -39.31
N ALA A 45 23.46 -43.89 -38.98
CA ALA A 45 23.74 -42.56 -39.52
C ALA A 45 24.04 -42.58 -41.03
N ALA A 46 24.67 -43.66 -41.51
CA ALA A 46 24.90 -43.91 -42.93
C ALA A 46 23.65 -44.43 -43.67
N GLY A 47 22.49 -44.52 -43.00
CA GLY A 47 21.24 -45.05 -43.58
C GLY A 47 21.22 -46.57 -43.73
N GLY A 48 22.20 -47.27 -43.15
CA GLY A 48 22.28 -48.72 -43.10
C GLY A 48 21.46 -49.30 -41.93
N MET A 49 21.24 -50.61 -42.00
CA MET A 49 20.52 -51.35 -40.96
C MET A 49 21.48 -51.94 -39.94
N PRO A 50 21.36 -51.61 -38.64
CA PRO A 50 22.21 -52.18 -37.62
C PRO A 50 21.85 -53.66 -37.38
N PRO A 51 22.84 -54.52 -37.09
CA PRO A 51 22.59 -55.92 -36.74
C PRO A 51 21.77 -56.02 -35.44
N VAL A 52 21.03 -57.12 -35.27
CA VAL A 52 20.32 -57.43 -34.02
C VAL A 52 21.34 -57.81 -32.96
N GLU A 53 21.55 -56.98 -31.95
CA GLU A 53 22.54 -57.21 -30.88
C GLU A 53 21.88 -57.53 -29.54
N PHE A 54 20.66 -57.06 -29.29
CA PHE A 54 19.99 -57.14 -27.98
C PHE A 54 18.78 -58.08 -28.01
N GLU A 55 18.43 -58.69 -26.87
CA GLU A 55 17.32 -59.65 -26.78
C GLU A 55 15.95 -59.03 -27.05
N PHE A 56 15.67 -57.83 -26.53
CA PHE A 56 14.39 -57.13 -26.78
C PHE A 56 14.17 -56.85 -28.27
N GLU A 57 15.24 -56.71 -29.07
CA GLU A 57 15.14 -56.49 -30.52
C GLU A 57 14.63 -57.74 -31.27
N ARG A 58 14.58 -58.89 -30.58
CA ARG A 58 14.00 -60.14 -31.09
C ARG A 58 12.50 -60.27 -30.77
N GLU A 59 11.96 -59.46 -29.87
CA GLU A 59 10.54 -59.48 -29.53
C GLU A 59 9.66 -59.04 -30.72
N ARG A 60 8.43 -59.56 -30.79
CA ARG A 60 7.49 -59.32 -31.89
C ARG A 60 7.23 -57.82 -32.11
N ALA A 61 7.09 -57.03 -31.04
CA ALA A 61 6.87 -55.59 -31.12
C ALA A 61 8.06 -54.83 -31.73
N ALA A 62 9.29 -55.13 -31.29
CA ALA A 62 10.50 -54.50 -31.82
C ALA A 62 10.78 -54.91 -33.28
N ARG A 63 10.43 -56.14 -33.67
CA ARG A 63 10.48 -56.60 -35.06
C ARG A 63 9.47 -55.87 -35.94
N ARG A 64 8.23 -55.65 -35.46
CA ARG A 64 7.23 -54.81 -36.16
C ARG A 64 7.73 -53.38 -36.35
N GLU A 65 8.33 -52.77 -35.33
CA GLU A 65 8.91 -51.43 -35.43
C GLU A 65 10.08 -51.39 -36.42
N ARG A 66 10.94 -52.41 -36.40
CA ARG A 66 12.06 -52.55 -37.33
C ARG A 66 11.56 -52.69 -38.78
N PHE A 67 10.49 -53.45 -39.02
CA PHE A 67 9.84 -53.51 -40.32
C PHE A 67 9.25 -52.14 -40.72
N GLY A 68 8.58 -51.44 -39.80
CA GLY A 68 8.05 -50.10 -40.05
C GLY A 68 9.12 -49.08 -40.46
N ARG A 69 10.36 -49.23 -39.95
CA ARG A 69 11.47 -48.30 -40.22
C ARG A 69 12.28 -48.64 -41.46
N PHE A 70 12.45 -49.92 -41.80
CA PHE A 70 13.32 -50.36 -42.90
C PHE A 70 12.61 -51.16 -43.99
N GLY A 71 11.31 -51.40 -43.87
CA GLY A 71 10.50 -52.16 -44.81
C GLY A 71 10.97 -53.61 -44.98
N LEU A 72 10.81 -54.14 -46.20
CA LEU A 72 11.20 -55.51 -46.56
C LEU A 72 12.69 -55.81 -46.35
N LYS A 73 13.55 -54.77 -46.34
CA LYS A 73 14.99 -54.93 -46.05
C LYS A 73 15.24 -55.43 -44.61
N SER A 74 14.26 -55.33 -43.72
CA SER A 74 14.37 -55.77 -42.32
C SER A 74 14.41 -57.29 -42.14
N GLY A 75 14.02 -58.06 -43.16
CA GLY A 75 13.93 -59.51 -43.09
C GLY A 75 12.82 -60.04 -42.16
N VAL A 76 11.98 -59.15 -41.61
CA VAL A 76 10.82 -59.55 -40.80
C VAL A 76 9.68 -59.99 -41.73
N PRO A 77 9.15 -61.22 -41.58
CA PRO A 77 8.05 -61.69 -42.40
C PRO A 77 6.77 -60.87 -42.14
N VAL A 78 6.05 -60.54 -43.21
CA VAL A 78 4.87 -59.66 -43.17
C VAL A 78 3.75 -60.25 -42.31
N GLU A 79 3.65 -61.57 -42.23
CA GLU A 79 2.67 -62.32 -41.44
C GLU A 79 2.72 -61.94 -39.95
N GLU A 80 3.91 -61.67 -39.41
CA GLU A 80 4.08 -61.32 -38.00
C GLU A 80 3.55 -59.91 -37.64
N LEU A 81 3.25 -59.08 -38.63
CA LEU A 81 2.70 -57.74 -38.40
C LEU A 81 1.23 -57.79 -37.98
N PHE A 82 0.53 -58.86 -38.34
CA PHE A 82 -0.88 -59.04 -38.02
C PHE A 82 -1.06 -59.77 -36.68
N PRO A 83 -2.16 -59.51 -35.96
CA PRO A 83 -2.46 -60.23 -34.73
C PRO A 83 -2.61 -61.74 -34.98
N THR A 84 -2.26 -62.55 -33.99
CA THR A 84 -2.52 -64.00 -34.06
C THR A 84 -4.00 -64.31 -33.87
N VAL A 85 -4.41 -65.52 -34.27
CA VAL A 85 -5.78 -66.00 -34.06
C VAL A 85 -6.15 -65.96 -32.56
N GLU A 86 -5.21 -66.34 -31.69
CA GLU A 86 -5.35 -66.26 -30.23
C GLU A 86 -5.60 -64.81 -29.76
N GLU A 87 -4.82 -63.84 -30.24
CA GLU A 87 -4.99 -62.42 -29.91
C GLU A 87 -6.37 -61.89 -30.36
N LEU A 88 -6.86 -62.35 -31.51
CA LEU A 88 -8.19 -61.98 -32.03
C LEU A 88 -9.34 -62.64 -31.26
N GLU A 89 -9.15 -63.88 -30.79
CA GLU A 89 -10.12 -64.59 -29.96
C GLU A 89 -10.22 -63.96 -28.55
N GLU A 90 -9.08 -63.56 -27.98
CA GLU A 90 -9.05 -62.80 -26.73
C GLU A 90 -9.78 -61.46 -26.86
N GLU A 91 -9.54 -60.71 -27.94
CA GLU A 91 -10.24 -59.45 -28.19
C GLU A 91 -11.76 -59.62 -28.30
N LYS A 92 -12.20 -60.68 -28.99
CA LYS A 92 -13.64 -61.03 -29.09
C LYS A 92 -14.22 -61.46 -27.74
N ALA A 93 -13.48 -62.22 -26.94
CA ALA A 93 -13.91 -62.68 -25.62
C ALA A 93 -14.07 -61.53 -24.61
N LEU A 94 -13.24 -60.49 -24.72
CA LEU A 94 -13.34 -59.30 -23.87
C LEU A 94 -14.62 -58.50 -24.12
N GLY A 95 -15.26 -58.64 -25.27
CA GLY A 95 -16.61 -58.12 -25.53
C GLY A 95 -16.76 -56.60 -25.38
N LEU A 96 -15.71 -55.83 -25.72
CA LEU A 96 -15.73 -54.37 -25.56
C LEU A 96 -16.77 -53.66 -26.44
N TYR A 97 -17.21 -54.30 -27.53
CA TYR A 97 -18.13 -53.73 -28.50
C TYR A 97 -19.41 -54.57 -28.58
N ARG A 98 -20.57 -53.88 -28.64
CA ARG A 98 -21.90 -54.50 -28.82
C ARG A 98 -22.38 -54.29 -30.25
N GLU A 99 -23.20 -55.21 -30.76
CA GLU A 99 -23.81 -55.06 -32.09
C GLU A 99 -24.82 -53.91 -32.12
N LEU A 100 -24.76 -53.12 -33.19
CA LEU A 100 -25.61 -51.93 -33.35
C LEU A 100 -27.10 -52.27 -33.35
N ASN A 101 -27.50 -53.40 -33.94
CA ASN A 101 -28.89 -53.81 -34.04
C ASN A 101 -29.52 -54.10 -32.66
N ASP A 102 -28.74 -54.65 -31.73
CA ASP A 102 -29.20 -54.93 -30.36
C ASP A 102 -29.42 -53.63 -29.59
N VAL A 103 -28.47 -52.71 -29.69
CA VAL A 103 -28.57 -51.38 -29.06
C VAL A 103 -29.77 -50.61 -29.59
N MET A 104 -30.04 -50.67 -30.90
CA MET A 104 -31.18 -49.99 -31.51
C MET A 104 -32.52 -50.56 -31.02
N ARG A 105 -32.64 -51.89 -30.88
CA ARG A 105 -33.85 -52.54 -30.33
C ARG A 105 -34.09 -52.15 -28.86
N GLU A 106 -33.03 -52.22 -28.03
CA GLU A 106 -33.10 -51.80 -26.62
C GLU A 106 -33.56 -50.33 -26.51
N HIS A 107 -33.03 -49.45 -27.37
CA HIS A 107 -33.39 -48.05 -27.38
C HIS A 107 -34.87 -47.80 -27.76
N THR A 108 -35.38 -48.50 -28.78
CA THR A 108 -36.80 -48.38 -29.16
C THR A 108 -37.73 -48.85 -28.04
N ASP A 109 -37.39 -49.94 -27.35
CA ASP A 109 -38.17 -50.46 -26.23
C ASP A 109 -38.17 -49.49 -25.03
N LEU A 110 -37.02 -48.87 -24.75
CA LEU A 110 -36.91 -47.85 -23.71
C LEU A 110 -37.74 -46.61 -24.05
N GLN A 111 -37.75 -46.17 -25.30
CA GLN A 111 -38.59 -45.05 -25.73
C GLN A 111 -40.08 -45.37 -25.59
N ALA A 112 -40.51 -46.58 -25.98
CA ALA A 112 -41.89 -47.02 -25.81
C ALA A 112 -42.31 -47.04 -24.33
N LYS A 113 -41.46 -47.60 -23.45
CA LYS A 113 -41.69 -47.63 -22.00
C LYS A 113 -41.78 -46.23 -21.39
N LYS A 114 -40.96 -45.27 -21.85
CA LYS A 114 -41.02 -43.87 -21.40
C LYS A 114 -42.36 -43.22 -21.79
N LYS A 115 -42.78 -43.37 -23.04
CA LYS A 115 -44.06 -42.82 -23.53
C LYS A 115 -45.26 -43.36 -22.74
N ILE A 116 -45.27 -44.65 -22.42
CA ILE A 116 -46.33 -45.26 -21.60
C ILE A 116 -46.36 -44.66 -20.19
N LYS A 117 -45.20 -44.48 -19.55
CA LYS A 117 -45.11 -43.86 -18.22
C LYS A 117 -45.57 -42.40 -18.23
N GLU A 118 -45.20 -41.65 -19.26
CA GLU A 118 -45.61 -40.25 -19.44
C GLU A 118 -47.12 -40.12 -19.63
N ALA A 119 -47.72 -40.97 -20.48
CA ALA A 119 -49.17 -41.00 -20.67
C ALA A 119 -49.91 -41.35 -19.36
N ALA A 120 -49.43 -42.34 -18.60
CA ALA A 120 -50.01 -42.70 -17.30
C ALA A 120 -49.94 -41.53 -16.29
N ARG A 121 -48.82 -40.79 -16.27
CA ARG A 121 -48.64 -39.62 -15.41
C ARG A 121 -49.58 -38.47 -15.80
N LEU A 122 -49.77 -38.22 -17.09
CA LEU A 122 -50.69 -37.19 -17.58
C LEU A 122 -52.14 -37.51 -17.21
N ALA A 123 -52.56 -38.77 -17.32
CA ALA A 123 -53.91 -39.19 -16.91
C ALA A 123 -54.14 -38.99 -15.40
N GLU A 124 -53.15 -39.28 -14.57
CA GLU A 124 -53.23 -39.06 -13.11
C GLU A 124 -53.29 -37.56 -12.77
N LEU A 125 -52.52 -36.71 -13.47
CA LEU A 125 -52.59 -35.26 -13.29
C LEU A 125 -53.98 -34.72 -13.67
N GLU A 126 -54.58 -35.21 -14.75
CA GLU A 126 -55.92 -34.79 -15.17
C GLU A 126 -56.98 -35.15 -14.11
N LYS A 127 -56.88 -36.35 -13.51
CA LYS A 127 -57.75 -36.77 -12.41
C LYS A 127 -57.59 -35.88 -11.18
N ASN A 128 -56.35 -35.54 -10.84
CA ASN A 128 -56.05 -34.66 -9.70
C ASN A 128 -56.54 -33.22 -9.93
N LEU A 129 -56.39 -32.68 -11.14
CA LEU A 129 -56.90 -31.36 -11.52
C LEU A 129 -58.44 -31.29 -11.40
N LYS A 130 -59.15 -32.35 -11.79
CA LYS A 130 -60.62 -32.43 -11.61
C LYS A 130 -61.04 -32.40 -10.13
N SER A 131 -60.26 -33.02 -9.24
CA SER A 131 -60.52 -33.02 -7.79
C SER A 131 -60.05 -31.75 -7.07
N TYR A 132 -59.19 -30.94 -7.68
CA TYR A 132 -58.48 -29.84 -7.03
C TYR A 132 -59.40 -28.73 -6.50
N PRO A 133 -60.40 -28.22 -7.24
CA PRO A 133 -61.24 -27.12 -6.76
C PRO A 133 -62.02 -27.46 -5.49
N GLN A 134 -62.49 -28.72 -5.37
CA GLN A 134 -63.21 -29.17 -4.18
C GLN A 134 -62.30 -29.25 -2.95
N LYS A 135 -61.02 -29.62 -3.13
CA LYS A 135 -60.03 -29.65 -2.04
C LYS A 135 -59.63 -28.23 -1.63
N LEU A 136 -59.48 -27.33 -2.60
CA LEU A 136 -59.16 -25.92 -2.35
C LEU A 136 -60.26 -25.24 -1.54
N ALA A 137 -61.53 -25.41 -1.93
CA ALA A 137 -62.66 -24.83 -1.20
C ALA A 137 -62.76 -25.34 0.26
N LYS A 138 -62.46 -26.63 0.50
CA LYS A 138 -62.40 -27.18 1.86
C LYS A 138 -61.27 -26.57 2.70
N TYR A 139 -60.12 -26.33 2.07
CA TYR A 139 -58.96 -25.73 2.72
C TYR A 139 -59.19 -24.25 3.05
N GLU A 140 -59.73 -23.47 2.11
CA GLU A 140 -60.08 -22.06 2.32
C GLU A 140 -61.11 -21.89 3.45
N ALA A 141 -62.12 -22.77 3.50
CA ALA A 141 -63.08 -22.79 4.60
C ALA A 141 -62.43 -23.11 5.97
N SER A 142 -61.38 -23.94 5.99
CA SER A 142 -60.60 -24.24 7.20
C SER A 142 -59.76 -23.03 7.65
N LEU A 143 -59.18 -22.27 6.72
CA LEU A 143 -58.37 -21.09 7.04
C LEU A 143 -59.21 -19.99 7.68
N VAL A 144 -60.37 -19.68 7.10
CA VAL A 144 -61.30 -18.66 7.63
C VAL A 144 -61.79 -19.03 9.04
N LYS A 145 -61.96 -20.33 9.32
CA LYS A 145 -62.28 -20.80 10.68
C LYS A 145 -61.11 -20.57 11.64
N SER A 146 -59.88 -20.88 11.22
CA SER A 146 -58.69 -20.70 12.06
C SER A 146 -58.34 -19.23 12.34
N GLU A 147 -58.55 -18.32 11.38
CA GLU A 147 -58.24 -16.90 11.54
C GLU A 147 -59.20 -16.18 12.50
N ARG A 148 -60.46 -16.65 12.59
CA ARG A 148 -61.46 -16.07 13.51
C ARG A 148 -61.25 -16.47 14.97
N GLU A 149 -60.45 -17.51 15.23
CA GLU A 149 -60.22 -18.06 16.57
C GLU A 149 -58.87 -17.62 17.19
N LYS A 150 -58.02 -16.89 16.46
CA LYS A 150 -56.70 -16.45 16.98
C LYS A 150 -56.82 -15.19 17.85
N ASP A 151 -56.68 -15.37 19.17
CA ASP A 151 -56.65 -14.28 20.15
C ASP A 151 -55.35 -13.44 20.04
N ALA A 152 -55.40 -12.16 20.40
CA ALA A 152 -54.25 -11.23 20.33
C ALA A 152 -52.98 -11.70 21.06
N LYS A 153 -53.13 -12.57 22.06
CA LYS A 153 -52.01 -13.22 22.78
C LYS A 153 -51.27 -14.24 21.91
N GLU A 154 -52.00 -14.93 21.05
CA GLU A 154 -51.45 -15.91 20.10
C GLU A 154 -50.66 -15.19 19.01
N LEU A 155 -51.19 -14.07 18.49
CA LEU A 155 -50.50 -13.24 17.49
C LEU A 155 -49.17 -12.66 18.02
N ALA A 156 -49.13 -12.28 19.30
CA ALA A 156 -47.90 -11.78 19.95
C ALA A 156 -46.87 -12.89 20.17
N LEU A 157 -47.31 -14.10 20.50
CA LEU A 157 -46.45 -15.28 20.61
C LEU A 157 -45.89 -15.68 19.24
N GLU A 158 -46.72 -15.64 18.19
CA GLU A 158 -46.35 -15.97 16.81
C GLU A 158 -45.30 -15.00 16.24
N LYS A 159 -45.37 -13.71 16.61
CA LYS A 159 -44.32 -12.72 16.28
C LYS A 159 -43.00 -13.02 16.97
N ARG A 160 -43.02 -13.34 18.27
CA ARG A 160 -41.81 -13.67 19.04
C ARG A 160 -41.10 -14.92 18.53
N ILE A 161 -41.86 -15.95 18.14
CA ILE A 161 -41.29 -17.18 17.55
C ILE A 161 -40.58 -16.85 16.23
N ARG A 162 -41.20 -16.02 15.40
CA ARG A 162 -40.65 -15.64 14.09
C ARG A 162 -39.33 -14.87 14.23
N GLU A 163 -39.24 -13.96 15.19
CA GLU A 163 -38.03 -13.17 15.48
C GLU A 163 -36.84 -14.01 15.99
N ILE A 164 -37.12 -15.09 16.72
CA ILE A 164 -36.08 -16.05 17.16
C ILE A 164 -35.68 -16.98 16.00
N GLN A 165 -36.66 -17.43 15.21
CA GLN A 165 -36.43 -18.29 14.05
C GLN A 165 -35.59 -17.60 12.98
N GLU A 166 -35.83 -16.31 12.71
CA GLU A 166 -35.01 -15.52 11.79
C GLU A 166 -33.57 -15.35 12.28
N TYR A 167 -33.36 -15.29 13.60
CA TYR A 167 -32.04 -15.11 14.20
C TYR A 167 -31.20 -16.40 14.19
N PHE A 168 -31.77 -17.53 14.64
CA PHE A 168 -31.04 -18.80 14.77
C PHE A 168 -31.16 -19.73 13.55
N GLY A 169 -32.09 -19.46 12.62
CA GLY A 169 -32.21 -20.16 11.34
C GLY A 169 -32.91 -21.52 11.40
N TYR A 170 -33.44 -21.93 12.56
CA TYR A 170 -34.24 -23.15 12.73
C TYR A 170 -35.44 -22.92 13.67
N TRP A 171 -36.49 -23.71 13.48
CA TRP A 171 -37.74 -23.58 14.24
C TRP A 171 -37.60 -24.18 15.63
N MET A 172 -38.06 -23.47 16.67
CA MET A 172 -38.05 -23.90 18.08
C MET A 172 -39.42 -23.71 18.72
N ASP A 173 -39.79 -24.63 19.62
CA ASP A 173 -41.06 -24.58 20.36
C ASP A 173 -40.98 -23.58 21.54
N PRO A 174 -41.96 -22.67 21.72
CA PRO A 174 -42.02 -21.73 22.85
C PRO A 174 -42.00 -22.35 24.23
N LYS A 175 -42.45 -23.61 24.36
CA LYS A 175 -42.50 -24.31 25.64
C LYS A 175 -41.19 -24.99 26.00
N ASP A 176 -40.21 -25.00 25.10
CA ASP A 176 -38.89 -25.53 25.37
C ASP A 176 -38.15 -24.58 26.34
N PRO A 177 -37.62 -25.07 27.48
CA PRO A 177 -36.83 -24.26 28.40
C PRO A 177 -35.65 -23.53 27.74
N ARG A 178 -35.15 -24.01 26.59
CA ARG A 178 -34.08 -23.36 25.81
C ARG A 178 -34.55 -22.08 25.13
N PHE A 179 -35.85 -21.90 24.89
CA PHE A 179 -36.39 -20.72 24.19
C PHE A 179 -36.10 -19.43 24.96
N GLU A 180 -36.29 -19.44 26.29
CA GLU A 180 -35.97 -18.28 27.15
C GLU A 180 -34.46 -18.01 27.23
N VAL A 181 -33.64 -19.07 27.31
CA VAL A 181 -32.17 -18.94 27.35
C VAL A 181 -31.65 -18.34 26.04
N MET A 182 -32.19 -18.75 24.90
CA MET A 182 -31.79 -18.26 23.58
C MET A 182 -32.28 -16.83 23.31
N LEU A 183 -33.43 -16.45 23.87
CA LEU A 183 -33.90 -15.06 23.87
C LEU A 183 -32.96 -14.17 24.68
N GLN A 184 -32.60 -14.59 25.90
CA GLN A 184 -31.63 -13.88 26.72
C GLN A 184 -30.25 -13.81 26.05
N GLN A 185 -29.83 -14.89 25.39
CA GLN A 185 -28.59 -14.91 24.61
C GLN A 185 -28.65 -13.93 23.44
N LYS A 186 -29.76 -13.83 22.70
CA LYS A 186 -29.94 -12.81 21.65
C LYS A 186 -29.91 -11.40 22.23
N GLU A 187 -30.64 -11.12 23.32
CA GLU A 187 -30.63 -9.81 23.97
C GLU A 187 -29.24 -9.45 24.53
N GLN A 188 -28.48 -10.45 24.97
CA GLN A 188 -27.12 -10.28 25.46
C GLN A 188 -26.11 -10.11 24.31
N GLU A 189 -26.24 -10.86 23.21
CA GLU A 189 -25.49 -10.71 21.96
C GLU A 189 -25.83 -9.40 21.23
N GLU A 190 -27.05 -8.88 21.35
CA GLU A 190 -27.42 -7.55 20.85
C GLU A 190 -26.81 -6.46 21.73
N LYS A 191 -26.78 -6.62 23.06
CA LYS A 191 -26.07 -5.68 23.96
C LYS A 191 -24.55 -5.71 23.77
N GLU A 192 -23.96 -6.89 23.62
CA GLU A 192 -22.53 -7.11 23.37
C GLU A 192 -22.14 -6.73 21.92
N GLY A 193 -23.00 -7.05 20.95
CA GLY A 193 -22.88 -6.74 19.53
C GLY A 193 -23.04 -5.24 19.23
N TYR A 194 -23.92 -4.54 19.96
CA TYR A 194 -24.05 -3.08 19.88
C TYR A 194 -22.80 -2.36 20.40
N SER A 195 -22.14 -2.92 21.44
CA SER A 195 -20.83 -2.45 21.90
C SER A 195 -19.67 -2.84 20.98
N MET A 196 -19.85 -3.83 20.10
CA MET A 196 -18.81 -4.34 19.19
C MET A 196 -18.89 -3.80 17.76
N ALA A 197 -20.01 -3.22 17.33
CA ALA A 197 -20.20 -2.75 15.94
C ALA A 197 -19.61 -1.36 15.64
N VAL A 198 -19.33 -0.54 16.66
CA VAL A 198 -18.73 0.80 16.48
C VAL A 198 -17.22 0.71 16.64
N GLU A 199 -16.49 0.79 15.52
CA GLU A 199 -15.02 0.75 15.57
C GLU A 199 -14.39 2.10 15.98
N SER A 200 -15.07 3.22 15.72
CA SER A 200 -14.52 4.58 15.89
C SER A 200 -15.52 5.53 16.59
N ILE A 201 -15.11 6.08 17.75
CA ILE A 201 -15.86 7.03 18.56
C ILE A 201 -15.02 8.28 18.79
N LEU A 202 -15.52 9.43 18.33
CA LEU A 202 -14.84 10.73 18.36
C LEU A 202 -15.66 11.78 19.14
N GLU A 203 -15.10 12.37 20.17
CA GLU A 203 -15.65 13.54 20.85
C GLU A 203 -15.22 14.83 20.15
N TYR A 204 -16.18 15.66 19.77
CA TYR A 204 -15.90 16.95 19.13
C TYR A 204 -15.34 17.95 20.14
N ALA A 205 -14.11 18.44 19.91
CA ALA A 205 -13.44 19.39 20.80
C ALA A 205 -13.57 20.85 20.33
N GLY A 206 -14.03 21.07 19.09
CA GLY A 206 -14.17 22.41 18.52
C GLY A 206 -12.87 23.00 17.98
N GLU A 207 -12.89 24.31 17.77
CA GLU A 207 -11.75 25.05 17.24
C GLU A 207 -10.78 25.42 18.36
N SER A 208 -9.49 25.34 18.05
CA SER A 208 -8.41 25.72 18.96
C SER A 208 -7.45 26.66 18.24
N SER A 209 -7.00 27.68 18.95
CA SER A 209 -5.98 28.63 18.49
C SER A 209 -4.81 28.59 19.46
N ASN A 210 -3.63 28.23 18.94
CA ASN A 210 -2.39 28.12 19.69
C ASN A 210 -1.29 28.95 19.03
N SER A 211 -0.16 29.13 19.70
CA SER A 211 1.02 29.73 19.06
C SER A 211 1.53 28.85 17.93
N CYS A 212 1.85 29.46 16.78
CA CYS A 212 2.26 28.79 15.54
C CYS A 212 3.54 27.95 15.67
N GLY A 213 4.45 28.30 16.58
CA GLY A 213 5.70 27.55 16.85
C GLY A 213 6.73 27.48 15.69
N TYR A 214 6.36 27.92 14.48
CA TYR A 214 7.19 27.85 13.27
C TYR A 214 7.68 29.21 12.77
N CYS A 215 6.88 30.26 12.92
CA CYS A 215 7.29 31.63 12.64
C CYS A 215 7.85 32.24 13.93
N ASN A 216 9.16 32.11 14.14
CA ASN A 216 9.84 32.76 15.27
C ASN A 216 9.90 34.28 15.06
N GLY A 217 8.76 34.98 15.13
CA GLY A 217 8.67 36.44 15.06
C GLY A 217 9.21 37.09 13.77
N SER A 218 9.47 36.33 12.71
CA SER A 218 9.93 36.93 11.44
C SER A 218 8.81 37.80 10.86
N PRO A 219 9.10 39.09 10.56
CA PRO A 219 8.08 40.02 10.13
C PRO A 219 7.42 39.54 8.84
N ARG A 220 6.09 39.69 8.78
CA ARG A 220 5.30 39.45 7.58
C ARG A 220 5.96 40.22 6.43
N ARG A 221 6.26 39.56 5.31
CA ARG A 221 6.67 40.28 4.08
C ARG A 221 5.49 41.12 3.61
N SER A 222 5.39 42.36 4.07
CA SER A 222 4.53 43.36 3.45
C SER A 222 5.24 43.84 2.19
N SER A 223 4.86 43.30 1.05
CA SER A 223 5.13 43.96 -0.22
C SER A 223 4.25 45.19 -0.31
N LYS A 224 4.77 46.36 0.08
CA LYS A 224 4.45 47.66 -0.53
C LYS A 224 5.41 48.72 0.01
N LEU A 225 6.17 49.30 -0.92
CA LEU A 225 6.92 50.53 -0.74
C LEU A 225 5.95 51.66 -0.41
N GLY A 226 6.29 52.46 0.60
CA GLY A 226 5.80 53.82 0.80
C GLY A 226 4.45 53.93 1.48
N GLU A 227 4.46 54.12 2.80
CA GLU A 227 3.91 55.31 3.47
C GLU A 227 4.08 55.14 4.98
N LYS A 228 4.68 56.14 5.62
CA LYS A 228 4.81 56.21 7.07
C LYS A 228 3.45 56.57 7.65
N GLU A 229 2.79 55.63 8.31
CA GLU A 229 1.77 55.96 9.31
C GLU A 229 2.12 55.30 10.65
N GLU A 230 2.30 56.15 11.65
CA GLU A 230 2.49 55.81 13.05
C GLU A 230 1.19 55.22 13.63
N LYS A 231 1.09 53.88 13.71
CA LYS A 231 0.10 53.21 14.58
C LYS A 231 0.70 51.96 15.22
N LYS A 232 0.88 52.05 16.55
CA LYS A 232 1.09 51.00 17.56
C LYS A 232 1.43 49.59 17.04
N GLU A 233 2.72 49.25 17.11
CA GLU A 233 3.22 47.88 16.99
C GLU A 233 2.74 47.04 18.20
N GLU A 234 1.59 46.38 18.06
CA GLU A 234 1.35 45.10 18.75
C GLU A 234 2.03 44.02 17.92
N GLU A 235 3.13 43.45 18.42
CA GLU A 235 3.79 42.27 17.85
C GLU A 235 2.76 41.14 17.68
N ALA A 236 2.23 40.96 16.47
CA ALA A 236 1.31 39.87 16.16
C ALA A 236 2.06 38.53 16.25
N ARG A 237 2.09 37.95 17.46
CA ARG A 237 2.54 36.57 17.70
C ARG A 237 1.77 35.64 16.76
N GLY A 238 2.49 34.89 15.94
CA GLY A 238 1.85 34.02 14.95
C GLY A 238 0.91 33.00 15.59
N SER A 239 -0.31 32.89 15.07
CA SER A 239 -1.34 31.94 15.50
C SER A 239 -1.46 30.73 14.56
N SER A 240 -1.70 29.55 15.15
CA SER A 240 -2.10 28.33 14.46
C SER A 240 -3.49 27.94 14.91
N GLU A 241 -4.40 27.89 13.95
CA GLU A 241 -5.80 27.53 14.16
C GLU A 241 -6.06 26.13 13.63
N SER A 242 -6.82 25.33 14.39
CA SER A 242 -7.16 23.97 13.98
C SER A 242 -8.50 23.53 14.54
N LEU A 243 -9.18 22.66 13.80
CA LEU A 243 -10.34 21.91 14.29
C LEU A 243 -9.86 20.67 15.03
N GLY A 244 -10.42 20.39 16.21
CA GLY A 244 -10.01 19.30 17.09
C GLY A 244 -11.12 18.29 17.39
N VAL A 245 -10.75 17.02 17.53
CA VAL A 245 -11.60 15.94 18.07
C VAL A 245 -10.78 15.01 18.95
N TRP A 246 -11.34 14.52 20.07
CA TRP A 246 -10.75 13.48 20.91
C TRP A 246 -11.24 12.12 20.46
N ALA A 247 -10.35 11.17 20.19
CA ALA A 247 -10.72 9.80 19.90
C ALA A 247 -10.69 8.95 21.17
N ASP A 248 -11.81 8.34 21.52
CA ASP A 248 -11.81 7.26 22.51
C ASP A 248 -11.35 5.95 21.84
N THR A 249 -11.96 5.61 20.71
CA THR A 249 -11.55 4.50 19.85
C THR A 249 -11.49 4.97 18.42
N LEU A 250 -10.56 4.44 17.63
CA LEU A 250 -10.41 4.77 16.22
C LEU A 250 -9.88 3.57 15.45
N SER A 251 -10.58 3.17 14.39
CA SER A 251 -10.07 2.14 13.49
C SER A 251 -8.91 2.67 12.65
N THR A 252 -7.96 1.80 12.29
CA THR A 252 -6.84 2.15 11.41
C THR A 252 -7.30 2.54 10.00
N SER A 253 -8.43 1.97 9.56
CA SER A 253 -9.08 2.31 8.29
C SER A 253 -9.69 3.72 8.30
N ASP A 254 -10.44 4.07 9.36
CA ASP A 254 -11.04 5.40 9.47
C ASP A 254 -9.99 6.49 9.69
N TYR A 255 -8.93 6.18 10.44
CA TYR A 255 -7.82 7.12 10.57
C TYR A 255 -7.11 7.39 9.24
N LEU A 256 -6.95 6.38 8.37
CA LEU A 256 -6.42 6.58 7.02
C LEU A 256 -7.28 7.55 6.20
N LYS A 257 -8.62 7.39 6.24
CA LYS A 257 -9.56 8.29 5.54
C LYS A 257 -9.50 9.73 6.07
N LEU A 258 -9.29 9.90 7.38
CA LEU A 258 -9.06 11.20 8.01
C LEU A 258 -7.70 11.78 7.60
N LEU A 259 -6.65 10.96 7.57
CA LEU A 259 -5.30 11.33 7.15
C LEU A 259 -5.28 11.86 5.70
N ASP A 260 -6.04 11.21 4.82
CA ASP A 260 -6.26 11.60 3.42
C ASP A 260 -7.08 12.88 3.24
N ARG A 261 -7.67 13.38 4.33
CA ARG A 261 -8.32 14.69 4.41
C ARG A 261 -7.52 15.70 5.20
N GLY A 262 -6.26 15.41 5.51
CA GLY A 262 -5.34 16.34 6.16
C GLY A 262 -5.41 16.38 7.68
N TRP A 263 -6.21 15.50 8.29
CA TRP A 263 -6.20 15.31 9.75
C TRP A 263 -4.88 14.66 10.20
N ARG A 264 -4.44 14.98 11.41
CA ARG A 264 -3.33 14.32 12.11
C ARG A 264 -3.70 14.08 13.56
N ARG A 265 -2.87 13.29 14.26
CA ARG A 265 -3.11 12.99 15.67
C ARG A 265 -1.88 13.15 16.56
N SER A 266 -2.15 13.51 17.79
CA SER A 266 -1.24 13.66 18.91
C SER A 266 -1.81 12.88 20.09
N GLY A 267 -1.42 11.61 20.16
CA GLY A 267 -2.01 10.65 21.07
C GLY A 267 -3.44 10.35 20.68
N ARG A 268 -4.37 10.60 21.60
CA ARG A 268 -5.82 10.51 21.37
C ARG A 268 -6.44 11.78 20.75
N TYR A 269 -5.72 12.88 20.67
CA TYR A 269 -6.23 14.11 20.05
C TYR A 269 -6.00 14.09 18.55
N LEU A 270 -7.04 14.29 17.74
CA LEU A 270 -6.94 14.53 16.31
C LEU A 270 -7.18 15.99 16.01
N TYR A 271 -6.46 16.52 15.02
CA TYR A 271 -6.56 17.91 14.63
C TYR A 271 -6.42 18.08 13.12
N LYS A 272 -7.09 19.09 12.59
CA LYS A 272 -7.00 19.54 11.20
C LYS A 272 -6.68 21.04 11.15
N PRO A 273 -5.47 21.43 10.71
CA PRO A 273 -5.09 22.83 10.58
C PRO A 273 -6.00 23.59 9.62
N LYS A 274 -6.37 24.82 9.99
CA LYS A 274 -7.03 25.78 9.10
C LYS A 274 -5.95 26.54 8.35
N ASN A 275 -5.56 26.00 7.20
CA ASN A 275 -4.43 26.50 6.44
C ASN A 275 -4.63 27.92 5.88
N GLU A 276 -5.89 28.35 5.73
CA GLU A 276 -6.21 29.70 5.26
C GLU A 276 -5.93 30.78 6.30
N THR A 277 -6.13 30.48 7.58
CA THR A 277 -6.02 31.46 8.68
C THR A 277 -4.69 31.35 9.45
N THR A 278 -4.09 30.15 9.48
CA THR A 278 -2.82 29.90 10.17
C THR A 278 -1.65 30.62 9.48
N CYS A 279 -0.72 31.20 10.27
CA CYS A 279 0.47 31.89 9.73
C CYS A 279 1.39 31.04 8.88
N CYS A 280 1.52 29.76 9.24
CA CYS A 280 2.40 28.81 8.58
C CYS A 280 1.57 27.62 8.10
N PRO A 281 1.06 27.65 6.86
CA PRO A 281 0.24 26.57 6.32
C PRO A 281 0.93 25.21 6.43
N GLN A 282 0.19 24.23 6.93
CA GLN A 282 0.64 22.87 7.23
C GLN A 282 0.08 21.91 6.18
N TYR A 283 0.78 21.76 5.06
CA TYR A 283 0.35 20.87 3.99
C TYR A 283 0.71 19.43 4.30
N THR A 284 -0.26 18.53 4.21
CA THR A 284 0.00 17.10 4.34
C THR A 284 0.89 16.63 3.19
N ILE A 285 1.99 15.95 3.51
CA ILE A 285 2.96 15.44 2.53
C ILE A 285 3.05 13.91 2.61
N ARG A 286 3.05 13.27 1.45
CA ARG A 286 3.33 11.84 1.31
C ARG A 286 4.23 11.56 0.11
N LEU A 287 4.70 10.33 0.01
CA LEU A 287 5.34 9.80 -1.20
C LEU A 287 4.96 8.34 -1.41
N ASP A 288 4.99 7.90 -2.67
CA ASP A 288 4.94 6.49 -3.02
C ASP A 288 6.34 5.88 -2.83
N SER A 289 6.43 4.92 -1.91
CA SER A 289 7.69 4.29 -1.53
C SER A 289 8.27 3.41 -2.64
N THR A 290 7.43 2.88 -3.53
CA THR A 290 7.85 2.03 -4.66
C THR A 290 8.57 2.83 -5.74
N GLN A 291 8.18 4.09 -5.92
CA GLN A 291 8.75 5.02 -6.91
C GLN A 291 9.90 5.87 -6.33
N PHE A 292 10.20 5.72 -5.04
CA PHE A 292 11.20 6.54 -4.37
C PHE A 292 12.61 6.31 -4.92
N TYR A 293 13.36 7.41 -5.13
CA TYR A 293 14.76 7.35 -5.51
C TYR A 293 15.65 8.23 -4.62
N LEU A 294 16.87 7.74 -4.36
CA LEU A 294 17.83 8.42 -3.50
C LEU A 294 18.49 9.63 -4.19
N SER A 295 18.36 10.80 -3.56
CA SER A 295 19.14 12.00 -3.87
C SER A 295 20.60 11.87 -3.39
N ARG A 296 21.48 12.76 -3.87
CA ARG A 296 22.90 12.77 -3.48
C ARG A 296 23.11 13.02 -1.98
N SER A 297 22.30 13.87 -1.36
CA SER A 297 22.37 14.15 0.09
C SER A 297 21.89 12.96 0.93
N GLN A 298 20.83 12.28 0.51
CA GLN A 298 20.34 11.07 1.18
C GLN A 298 21.35 9.92 1.10
N ARG A 299 22.00 9.70 -0.05
CA ARG A 299 23.10 8.73 -0.17
C ARG A 299 24.25 9.05 0.77
N ARG A 300 24.62 10.32 0.89
CA ARG A 300 25.66 10.77 1.84
C ARG A 300 25.27 10.50 3.28
N THR A 301 24.01 10.73 3.65
CA THR A 301 23.48 10.45 5.00
C THR A 301 23.60 8.95 5.33
N LEU A 302 23.20 8.08 4.40
CA LEU A 302 23.32 6.63 4.57
C LEU A 302 24.78 6.17 4.67
N GLN A 303 25.65 6.68 3.77
CA GLN A 303 27.08 6.37 3.81
C GLN A 303 27.71 6.83 5.12
N GLN A 304 27.35 8.02 5.60
CA GLN A 304 27.86 8.56 6.85
C GLN A 304 27.46 7.71 8.06
N MET A 305 26.25 7.16 8.09
CA MET A 305 25.88 6.18 9.11
C MET A 305 26.78 4.95 9.00
N ASN A 306 26.94 4.37 7.81
CA ASN A 306 27.77 3.17 7.63
C ASN A 306 29.24 3.39 8.02
N ASP A 307 29.83 4.52 7.60
CA ASP A 307 31.21 4.89 7.95
C ASP A 307 31.37 5.06 9.47
N PHE A 308 30.36 5.62 10.14
CA PHE A 308 30.34 5.77 11.59
C PHE A 308 30.22 4.41 12.29
N LEU A 309 29.37 3.50 11.81
CA LEU A 309 29.27 2.16 12.39
C LEU A 309 30.56 1.36 12.23
N GLU A 310 31.20 1.44 11.06
CA GLU A 310 32.45 0.73 10.78
C GLU A 310 33.64 1.29 11.55
N THR A 311 33.82 2.62 11.56
CA THR A 311 35.06 3.25 12.06
C THR A 311 34.92 3.98 13.39
N GLY A 312 33.69 4.29 13.81
CA GLY A 312 33.35 5.17 14.94
C GLY A 312 33.92 6.59 14.82
N LYS A 313 34.39 7.00 13.64
CA LYS A 313 34.92 8.34 13.41
C LYS A 313 33.77 9.29 13.08
N LYS A 314 33.68 10.38 13.82
CA LYS A 314 32.79 11.50 13.46
C LYS A 314 33.36 12.18 12.20
N PRO A 315 32.54 12.52 11.19
CA PRO A 315 33.02 13.20 10.00
C PRO A 315 33.61 14.58 10.35
N ARG A 316 34.80 14.88 9.80
CA ARG A 316 35.57 16.11 10.08
C ARG A 316 34.87 17.40 9.65
N CYS A 317 33.90 17.30 8.76
CA CYS A 317 33.00 18.38 8.41
C CYS A 317 31.61 17.79 8.56
N GLY A 318 30.88 18.22 9.60
CA GLY A 318 29.47 17.88 9.70
C GLY A 318 28.82 18.24 8.37
N ILE A 319 27.92 17.40 7.89
CA ILE A 319 26.80 17.97 7.15
C ILE A 319 26.19 18.91 8.19
N LYS A 320 26.50 20.22 8.12
CA LYS A 320 25.66 21.19 8.79
C LYS A 320 24.26 20.82 8.29
N GLU A 321 23.36 20.38 9.18
CA GLU A 321 21.98 20.75 8.95
C GLU A 321 22.07 22.23 8.62
N GLU A 322 21.72 22.62 7.39
CA GLU A 322 21.90 23.98 6.89
C GLU A 322 21.08 24.92 7.82
N GLN A 323 21.67 25.30 8.96
CA GLN A 323 21.30 26.45 9.74
C GLN A 323 21.76 27.61 8.88
N ASP A 324 20.80 28.08 8.09
CA ASP A 324 20.99 29.10 7.08
C ASP A 324 21.52 30.38 7.75
N GLN A 325 22.68 30.83 7.29
CA GLN A 325 23.36 32.02 7.80
C GLN A 325 22.57 33.26 7.38
N SER A 326 21.72 33.77 8.27
CA SER A 326 21.30 35.17 8.25
C SER A 326 22.18 35.95 9.24
N LYS A 327 23.39 36.30 8.81
CA LYS A 327 24.15 37.43 9.38
C LYS A 327 24.82 38.18 8.24
N HIS A 328 24.07 39.12 7.66
CA HIS A 328 24.68 40.33 7.15
C HIS A 328 25.04 41.18 8.37
N GLN A 329 26.33 41.41 8.59
CA GLN A 329 26.85 42.73 8.96
C GLN A 329 28.38 42.72 8.98
N ASP A 330 28.90 43.81 8.43
CA ASP A 330 30.23 44.41 8.55
C ASP A 330 31.28 43.72 9.43
N SER A 331 32.46 43.55 8.84
CA SER A 331 33.69 44.10 9.45
C SER A 331 34.81 44.14 8.40
N SER A 332 35.24 45.37 8.13
CA SER A 332 36.50 45.77 7.50
C SER A 332 37.73 45.28 8.29
N GLU A 333 38.84 45.12 7.54
CA GLU A 333 40.24 45.23 7.96
C GLU A 333 40.80 44.34 9.11
N ALA A 334 41.81 43.52 8.79
CA ALA A 334 43.21 43.78 9.17
C ALA A 334 44.11 42.52 9.16
N HIS A 335 45.38 42.80 8.88
CA HIS A 335 46.61 42.01 8.65
C HIS A 335 47.01 40.85 9.57
N GLY A 336 47.88 39.97 9.01
CA GLY A 336 48.93 39.21 9.71
C GLY A 336 49.15 37.80 9.13
N SER A 337 50.14 37.58 8.24
CA SER A 337 51.50 37.05 8.55
C SER A 337 51.48 35.68 9.24
N GLY A 338 52.12 34.58 8.80
CA GLY A 338 53.14 34.29 7.79
C GLY A 338 53.14 32.76 7.56
N ASP A 339 53.44 32.32 6.33
CA ASP A 339 54.76 31.85 5.89
C ASP A 339 54.98 30.33 6.09
N ARG A 340 54.97 29.61 4.96
CA ARG A 340 56.08 28.76 4.54
C ARG A 340 55.91 28.41 3.05
N SER A 341 56.74 29.08 2.26
CA SER A 341 57.43 28.66 1.03
C SER A 341 57.28 27.18 0.62
N ALA A 342 57.40 26.73 -0.61
CA ALA A 342 57.63 27.29 -1.93
C ALA A 342 57.70 26.06 -2.86
N LYS A 343 57.20 26.17 -4.10
CA LYS A 343 57.88 25.58 -5.26
C LYS A 343 57.22 26.04 -6.57
N ARG A 344 57.99 26.92 -7.23
CA ARG A 344 58.25 26.98 -8.68
C ARG A 344 57.22 27.70 -9.57
N ALA A 345 57.57 28.95 -9.85
CA ALA A 345 57.04 29.78 -10.91
C ALA A 345 57.30 29.19 -12.31
N LYS A 346 56.32 29.34 -13.20
CA LYS A 346 56.52 29.42 -14.65
C LYS A 346 55.67 30.59 -15.15
N LEU A 347 56.32 31.50 -15.87
CA LEU A 347 55.82 32.74 -16.50
C LEU A 347 54.34 32.66 -16.94
N MET A 348 53.52 33.61 -16.50
CA MET A 348 52.23 33.93 -17.14
C MET A 348 52.45 35.14 -18.06
N GLU A 349 52.14 34.98 -19.34
CA GLU A 349 51.81 36.10 -20.24
C GLU A 349 50.49 36.75 -19.80
N PRO A 350 50.27 38.05 -20.09
CA PRO A 350 49.07 38.75 -19.67
C PRO A 350 47.83 38.14 -20.34
N VAL A 351 46.97 37.54 -19.54
CA VAL A 351 45.65 37.06 -20.00
C VAL A 351 44.80 38.30 -20.27
N VAL A 352 44.61 38.61 -21.55
CA VAL A 352 43.60 39.56 -22.02
C VAL A 352 42.24 39.07 -21.52
N HIS A 353 41.66 39.80 -20.57
CA HIS A 353 40.28 39.59 -20.16
C HIS A 353 39.37 39.96 -21.33
N LYS A 354 38.83 38.95 -22.02
CA LYS A 354 37.73 39.15 -22.97
C LYS A 354 36.54 39.75 -22.22
N GLU A 355 36.15 40.95 -22.60
CA GLU A 355 34.90 41.57 -22.16
C GLU A 355 33.74 40.61 -22.41
N ARG A 356 32.87 40.45 -21.40
CA ARG A 356 31.69 39.59 -21.52
C ARG A 356 30.64 40.35 -22.33
N ASP A 357 30.32 39.81 -23.50
CA ASP A 357 29.22 40.24 -24.35
C ASP A 357 27.91 40.44 -23.54
N PRO A 358 27.37 41.67 -23.43
CA PRO A 358 26.17 41.98 -22.65
C PRO A 358 24.90 41.29 -23.16
N THR A 359 24.90 40.78 -24.40
CA THR A 359 23.72 40.15 -25.02
C THR A 359 23.66 38.64 -24.80
N ARG A 360 24.70 38.03 -24.22
CA ARG A 360 24.75 36.57 -24.03
C ARG A 360 24.04 36.14 -22.74
N PRO A 361 22.95 35.37 -22.80
CA PRO A 361 22.21 34.97 -21.60
C PRO A 361 23.10 34.13 -20.67
N VAL A 362 23.08 34.47 -19.37
CA VAL A 362 23.78 33.72 -18.33
C VAL A 362 23.04 32.40 -18.07
N LEU A 363 23.33 31.39 -18.90
CA LEU A 363 22.75 30.06 -18.76
C LEU A 363 23.33 29.34 -17.53
N LYS A 364 22.47 28.67 -16.76
CA LYS A 364 22.89 27.82 -15.65
C LYS A 364 23.76 26.67 -16.19
N LYS A 365 24.74 26.22 -15.40
CA LYS A 365 25.66 25.10 -15.76
C LYS A 365 24.92 23.84 -16.29
N LYS A 366 23.69 23.60 -15.82
CA LYS A 366 22.82 22.50 -16.27
C LYS A 366 22.30 22.69 -17.70
N GLU A 367 21.90 23.91 -18.06
CA GLU A 367 21.39 24.27 -19.39
C GLU A 367 22.51 24.19 -20.43
N ILE A 368 23.70 24.66 -20.08
CA ILE A 368 24.89 24.55 -20.93
C ILE A 368 25.22 23.07 -21.23
N ARG A 369 25.10 22.19 -20.22
CA ARG A 369 25.32 20.74 -20.41
C ARG A 369 24.22 20.10 -21.26
N ARG A 370 22.97 20.55 -21.12
CA ARG A 370 21.83 20.07 -21.92
C ARG A 370 22.01 20.46 -23.40
N ALA A 371 22.30 21.73 -23.66
CA ALA A 371 22.57 22.24 -24.99
C ALA A 371 23.75 21.54 -25.66
N LYS A 372 24.87 21.34 -24.94
CA LYS A 372 26.03 20.59 -25.45
C LYS A 372 25.71 19.12 -25.75
N PHE A 373 24.80 18.50 -25.00
CA PHE A 373 24.38 17.12 -25.26
C PHE A 373 23.45 17.04 -26.48
N GLU A 374 22.48 17.95 -26.60
CA GLU A 374 21.60 18.07 -27.77
C GLU A 374 22.42 18.32 -29.04
N GLU A 375 23.37 19.27 -28.98
CA GLU A 375 24.28 19.56 -30.07
C GLU A 375 25.15 18.35 -30.46
N LYS A 376 25.61 17.56 -29.47
CA LYS A 376 26.36 16.32 -29.70
C LYS A 376 25.51 15.23 -30.36
N CYS A 377 24.23 15.13 -30.02
CA CYS A 377 23.31 14.19 -30.65
C CYS A 377 23.02 14.61 -32.10
N ARG A 378 22.74 15.91 -32.32
CA ARG A 378 22.52 16.50 -33.64
C ARG A 378 23.71 16.31 -34.57
N LYS A 379 24.94 16.52 -34.07
CA LYS A 379 26.18 16.31 -34.85
C LYS A 379 26.45 14.85 -35.21
N ARG A 380 25.90 13.89 -34.45
CA ARG A 380 26.10 12.45 -34.69
C ARG A 380 24.89 11.78 -35.35
N GLY A 381 23.86 12.54 -35.71
CA GLY A 381 22.64 12.01 -36.32
C GLY A 381 21.80 11.13 -35.39
N PHE A 382 21.95 11.27 -34.08
CA PHE A 382 21.13 10.54 -33.10
C PHE A 382 19.89 11.33 -32.73
N ASP A 383 18.76 10.63 -32.64
CA ASP A 383 17.55 11.18 -32.03
C ASP A 383 17.82 11.52 -30.55
N VAL A 384 17.54 12.78 -30.19
CA VAL A 384 17.85 13.35 -28.88
C VAL A 384 17.02 12.67 -27.79
N GLU A 385 15.74 12.39 -28.04
CA GLU A 385 14.83 11.80 -27.05
C GLU A 385 15.13 10.31 -26.85
N VAL A 386 15.41 9.57 -27.91
CA VAL A 386 15.84 8.17 -27.80
C VAL A 386 17.15 8.04 -27.01
N GLU A 387 18.12 8.93 -27.23
CA GLU A 387 19.39 8.91 -26.50
C GLU A 387 19.24 9.39 -25.04
N ARG A 388 18.30 10.31 -24.77
CA ARG A 388 17.88 10.64 -23.39
C ARG A 388 17.32 9.44 -22.68
N GLU A 389 16.43 8.70 -23.32
CA GLU A 389 15.82 7.53 -22.74
C GLU A 389 16.84 6.42 -22.49
N LYS A 390 17.74 6.15 -23.44
CA LYS A 390 18.86 5.21 -23.24
C LYS A 390 19.74 5.60 -22.07
N ARG A 391 20.04 6.90 -21.90
CA ARG A 391 20.78 7.40 -20.73
C ARG A 391 19.98 7.24 -19.44
N ARG A 392 18.67 7.49 -19.47
CA ARG A 392 17.77 7.33 -18.33
C ARG A 392 17.73 5.87 -17.87
N VAL A 393 17.48 4.92 -18.77
CA VAL A 393 17.50 3.48 -18.52
C VAL A 393 18.86 2.99 -18.02
N LYS A 394 19.96 3.48 -18.60
CA LYS A 394 21.33 3.14 -18.15
C LYS A 394 21.66 3.74 -16.78
N GLU A 395 21.15 4.92 -16.46
CA GLU A 395 21.30 5.52 -15.13
C GLU A 395 20.45 4.78 -14.10
N GLU A 396 19.21 4.42 -14.46
CA GLU A 396 18.25 3.70 -13.64
C GLU A 396 18.73 2.30 -13.28
N SER A 397 19.25 1.53 -14.25
CA SER A 397 19.89 0.24 -13.99
C SER A 397 21.13 0.31 -13.08
N ARG A 398 21.77 1.48 -12.95
CA ARG A 398 22.92 1.70 -12.06
C ARG A 398 22.53 2.30 -10.71
N ARG A 399 21.26 2.67 -10.50
CA ARG A 399 20.82 3.31 -9.25
C ARG A 399 20.83 2.27 -8.14
N ARG A 400 21.74 2.47 -7.18
CA ARG A 400 21.70 1.79 -5.88
C ARG A 400 20.41 2.16 -5.16
N THR A 401 19.70 1.15 -4.65
CA THR A 401 18.46 1.30 -3.91
C THR A 401 18.73 1.64 -2.44
N ILE A 402 17.71 2.00 -1.65
CA ILE A 402 17.88 2.28 -0.20
C ILE A 402 18.41 1.04 0.52
N GLU A 403 17.86 -0.11 0.18
CA GLU A 403 18.15 -1.41 0.77
C GLU A 403 19.64 -1.75 0.62
N SER A 404 20.26 -1.38 -0.51
CA SER A 404 21.70 -1.59 -0.74
C SER A 404 22.63 -0.82 0.21
N TYR A 405 22.13 0.22 0.88
CA TYR A 405 22.88 0.96 1.90
C TYR A 405 22.54 0.53 3.33
N ILE A 406 21.47 -0.25 3.53
CA ILE A 406 21.12 -0.81 4.83
C ILE A 406 21.88 -2.12 5.00
N ILE A 407 23.10 -2.02 5.50
CA ILE A 407 24.01 -3.16 5.63
C ILE A 407 23.80 -3.80 7.01
N PRO A 408 23.66 -5.14 7.11
CA PRO A 408 23.67 -5.83 8.40
C PRO A 408 24.98 -5.61 9.15
N ALA A 409 24.91 -5.52 10.49
CA ALA A 409 26.09 -5.33 11.32
C ALA A 409 27.10 -6.47 11.13
N LYS A 410 28.37 -6.13 10.89
CA LYS A 410 29.48 -7.08 10.79
C LYS A 410 30.19 -7.21 12.14
N PRO A 411 30.80 -8.36 12.46
CA PRO A 411 31.60 -8.52 13.68
C PRO A 411 32.79 -7.56 13.77
N THR A 412 33.26 -7.02 12.63
CA THR A 412 34.37 -6.06 12.55
C THR A 412 33.95 -4.62 12.78
N ASP A 413 32.64 -4.33 12.78
CA ASP A 413 32.14 -2.97 12.93
C ASP A 413 32.39 -2.48 14.36
N LYS A 414 32.79 -1.22 14.51
CA LYS A 414 33.05 -0.63 15.82
C LYS A 414 31.78 -0.43 16.65
N HIS A 415 30.66 -0.13 15.99
CA HIS A 415 29.37 0.06 16.63
C HIS A 415 28.29 -0.80 15.97
N LYS A 416 27.41 -1.38 16.78
CA LYS A 416 26.27 -2.18 16.32
C LYS A 416 25.00 -1.34 16.37
N LEU A 417 24.36 -1.13 15.22
CA LEU A 417 23.04 -0.50 15.13
C LEU A 417 21.94 -1.56 14.96
N GLU A 418 21.02 -1.61 15.89
CA GLU A 418 19.82 -2.43 15.84
C GLU A 418 18.58 -1.53 15.71
N VAL A 419 17.68 -1.90 14.81
CA VAL A 419 16.46 -1.13 14.55
C VAL A 419 15.27 -2.03 14.75
N LYS A 420 14.43 -1.72 15.75
CA LYS A 420 13.25 -2.50 16.15
C LYS A 420 11.98 -1.71 15.92
N LEU A 421 10.91 -2.38 15.52
CA LEU A 421 9.57 -1.82 15.49
C LEU A 421 8.79 -2.44 16.66
N VAL A 422 8.42 -1.61 17.63
CA VAL A 422 7.84 -2.07 18.90
C VAL A 422 6.43 -1.51 19.05
N ALA A 423 5.45 -2.40 19.29
CA ALA A 423 4.05 -2.01 19.50
C ALA A 423 3.87 -1.33 20.86
N LEU A 424 3.07 -0.26 20.93
CA LEU A 424 2.88 0.53 22.16
C LEU A 424 2.27 -0.26 23.34
N ASN A 425 1.52 -1.33 23.06
CA ASN A 425 0.86 -2.16 24.08
C ASN A 425 1.67 -3.42 24.46
N SER A 426 2.96 -3.50 24.06
CA SER A 426 3.80 -4.68 24.31
C SER A 426 4.59 -4.57 25.62
N GLU A 427 4.92 -5.72 26.21
CA GLU A 427 5.83 -5.77 27.36
C GLU A 427 7.22 -5.24 27.02
N GLU A 428 7.69 -5.47 25.79
CA GLU A 428 8.96 -4.92 25.30
C GLU A 428 8.96 -3.39 25.36
N PHE A 429 7.85 -2.73 24.97
CA PHE A 429 7.70 -1.29 25.08
C PHE A 429 7.85 -0.79 26.53
N GLU A 430 7.11 -1.38 27.47
CA GLU A 430 7.14 -0.95 28.87
C GLU A 430 8.50 -1.22 29.53
N SER A 431 9.24 -2.26 29.11
CA SER A 431 10.59 -2.57 29.62
C SER A 431 11.61 -1.44 29.45
N ARG A 432 11.46 -0.60 28.41
CA ARG A 432 12.33 0.56 28.13
C ARG A 432 11.59 1.90 28.14
N ALA A 433 10.39 1.96 28.72
CA ALA A 433 9.59 3.19 28.77
C ALA A 433 10.33 4.34 29.48
N LYS A 434 11.10 4.03 30.54
CA LYS A 434 11.93 5.01 31.25
C LYS A 434 13.05 5.57 30.38
N GLU A 435 13.80 4.71 29.70
CA GLU A 435 14.89 5.11 28.79
C GLU A 435 14.35 6.00 27.64
N SER A 436 13.21 5.62 27.06
CA SER A 436 12.54 6.39 26.02
C SER A 436 12.09 7.78 26.51
N PHE A 437 11.54 7.85 27.73
CA PHE A 437 11.16 9.13 28.34
C PHE A 437 12.37 10.03 28.63
N GLU A 438 13.46 9.51 29.18
CA GLU A 438 14.68 10.27 29.42
C GLU A 438 15.27 10.85 28.13
N LEU A 439 15.27 10.05 27.05
CA LEU A 439 15.68 10.49 25.73
C LEU A 439 14.80 11.63 25.21
N PHE A 440 13.47 11.53 25.39
CA PHE A 440 12.52 12.59 25.02
C PHE A 440 12.79 13.89 25.79
N VAL A 441 12.97 13.82 27.11
CA VAL A 441 13.26 14.99 27.96
C VAL A 441 14.55 15.68 27.50
N ARG A 442 15.58 14.90 27.18
CA ARG A 442 16.85 15.43 26.67
C ARG A 442 16.66 16.15 25.33
N TYR A 443 15.98 15.51 24.38
CA TYR A 443 15.68 16.09 23.07
C TYR A 443 14.89 17.39 23.18
N GLN A 444 13.80 17.40 23.96
CA GLN A 444 12.97 18.59 24.17
C GLN A 444 13.76 19.74 24.79
N SER A 445 14.66 19.45 25.71
CA SER A 445 15.49 20.45 26.39
C SER A 445 16.51 21.09 25.46
N GLU A 446 17.24 20.28 24.69
CA GLU A 446 18.36 20.77 23.87
C GLU A 446 17.91 21.32 22.51
N VAL A 447 16.91 20.69 21.88
CA VAL A 447 16.51 20.98 20.49
C VAL A 447 15.32 21.95 20.41
N HIS A 448 14.28 21.71 21.22
CA HIS A 448 13.05 22.51 21.20
C HIS A 448 13.03 23.63 22.24
N LYS A 449 13.86 23.55 23.29
CA LYS A 449 13.84 24.46 24.44
C LYS A 449 12.45 24.61 25.06
N ASP A 450 11.68 23.52 25.01
CA ASP A 450 10.29 23.49 25.46
C ASP A 450 10.23 23.32 26.99
N PHE A 451 9.10 23.71 27.60
CA PHE A 451 8.88 23.70 29.05
C PHE A 451 8.04 22.51 29.53
N ASP A 452 7.16 21.92 28.70
CA ASP A 452 6.41 20.72 29.09
C ASP A 452 7.24 19.45 28.86
N LYS A 453 7.84 18.96 29.95
CA LYS A 453 8.67 17.75 30.00
C LYS A 453 8.08 16.72 30.95
N SER A 454 6.78 16.82 31.24
CA SER A 454 6.12 15.92 32.18
C SER A 454 6.00 14.52 31.61
N GLN A 455 6.13 13.49 32.46
CA GLN A 455 5.94 12.10 32.04
C GLN A 455 4.52 11.85 31.52
N ARG A 456 3.53 12.51 32.14
CA ARG A 456 2.13 12.49 31.69
C ARG A 456 1.98 13.12 30.30
N GLY A 457 2.60 14.27 30.06
CA GLY A 457 2.61 14.93 28.75
C GLY A 457 3.22 14.03 27.67
N TYR A 458 4.38 13.43 27.95
CA TYR A 458 5.03 12.46 27.06
C TYR A 458 4.10 11.27 26.73
N ARG A 459 3.49 10.63 27.74
CA ARG A 459 2.59 9.48 27.50
C ARG A 459 1.37 9.91 26.68
N ARG A 460 0.69 10.99 27.07
CA ARG A 460 -0.47 11.53 26.35
C ARG A 460 -0.12 11.89 24.91
N PHE A 461 1.05 12.45 24.67
CA PHE A 461 1.47 12.93 23.35
C PHE A 461 1.95 11.79 22.44
N LEU A 462 2.77 10.86 22.94
CA LEU A 462 3.53 9.91 22.12
C LEU A 462 3.23 8.42 22.38
N CYS A 463 2.68 8.05 23.53
CA CYS A 463 2.49 6.65 23.93
C CYS A 463 1.03 6.21 23.95
N GLU A 464 0.09 7.12 24.19
CA GLU A 464 -1.33 6.82 24.10
C GLU A 464 -1.77 6.74 22.64
N SER A 465 -2.61 5.76 22.31
CA SER A 465 -3.19 5.65 20.98
C SER A 465 -4.67 5.26 21.05
N PRO A 466 -5.55 5.89 20.25
CA PRO A 466 -6.91 5.44 20.06
C PRO A 466 -7.00 4.30 19.03
N LEU A 467 -5.90 4.03 18.31
CA LEU A 467 -5.84 2.99 17.28
C LEU A 467 -5.83 1.61 17.93
N ARG A 468 -6.82 0.78 17.59
CA ARG A 468 -6.81 -0.64 17.97
C ARG A 468 -5.87 -1.41 17.05
N ASN A 469 -4.98 -2.23 17.61
CA ASN A 469 -4.15 -3.12 16.80
C ASN A 469 -5.07 -4.12 16.10
N THR A 470 -5.15 -4.05 14.78
CA THR A 470 -5.98 -4.94 13.98
C THR A 470 -5.09 -5.85 13.16
N SER A 471 -5.12 -7.15 13.49
CA SER A 471 -4.61 -8.24 12.68
C SER A 471 -5.73 -8.88 11.82
N ARG A 472 -6.81 -8.12 11.55
CA ARG A 472 -8.01 -8.64 10.88
C ARG A 472 -7.83 -8.65 9.36
N GLY A 473 -7.44 -9.80 8.80
CA GLY A 473 -7.57 -10.11 7.37
C GLY A 473 -6.51 -11.07 6.82
N ARG A 474 -6.57 -11.35 5.51
CA ARG A 474 -5.55 -12.11 4.74
C ARG A 474 -4.16 -11.44 4.71
N SER A 475 -4.02 -10.21 5.25
CA SER A 475 -2.77 -9.45 5.27
C SER A 475 -1.99 -9.77 6.55
N SER A 476 -0.70 -10.10 6.39
CA SER A 476 0.20 -10.45 7.50
C SER A 476 0.74 -9.24 8.28
N VAL A 477 0.36 -8.02 7.90
CA VAL A 477 0.90 -6.80 8.49
C VAL A 477 0.09 -6.40 9.72
N GLU A 478 0.75 -6.31 10.88
CA GLU A 478 0.15 -5.76 12.09
C GLU A 478 -0.06 -4.25 11.95
N LEU A 479 -1.31 -3.80 12.01
CA LEU A 479 -1.67 -2.39 11.95
C LEU A 479 -1.84 -1.81 13.35
N GLY A 480 -1.57 -0.51 13.52
CA GLY A 480 -1.66 0.15 14.82
C GLY A 480 -0.57 1.20 15.02
N SER A 481 -0.22 1.45 16.28
CA SER A 481 0.79 2.44 16.66
C SER A 481 2.04 1.81 17.23
N PHE A 482 3.18 2.28 16.74
CA PHE A 482 4.48 1.69 17.03
C PHE A 482 5.52 2.78 17.32
N HIS A 483 6.54 2.40 18.09
CA HIS A 483 7.79 3.14 18.19
C HIS A 483 8.88 2.35 17.44
N MET A 484 9.52 3.01 16.48
CA MET A 484 10.67 2.51 15.77
C MET A 484 11.93 2.93 16.53
N TRP A 485 12.53 1.99 17.25
CA TRP A 485 13.70 2.19 18.10
C TRP A 485 14.98 2.01 17.32
N TYR A 486 15.92 2.92 17.54
CA TYR A 486 17.28 2.85 17.03
C TYR A 486 18.23 2.67 18.21
N LEU A 487 18.78 1.48 18.33
CA LEU A 487 19.64 1.03 19.42
C LEU A 487 21.08 0.98 18.91
N LEU A 488 21.95 1.84 19.44
CA LEU A 488 23.37 1.85 19.13
C LEU A 488 24.13 1.27 20.32
N ASP A 489 24.79 0.13 20.13
CA ASP A 489 25.47 -0.63 21.20
C ASP A 489 24.54 -0.85 22.40
N ASP A 490 23.31 -1.29 22.12
CA ASP A 490 22.23 -1.55 23.08
C ASP A 490 21.64 -0.31 23.80
N LYS A 491 22.09 0.90 23.46
CA LYS A 491 21.54 2.15 23.98
C LYS A 491 20.55 2.78 23.01
N LEU A 492 19.41 3.25 23.52
CA LEU A 492 18.39 3.90 22.71
C LEU A 492 18.85 5.31 22.31
N VAL A 493 19.13 5.51 21.01
CA VAL A 493 19.65 6.79 20.48
C VAL A 493 18.62 7.58 19.68
N ALA A 494 17.59 6.93 19.14
CA ALA A 494 16.48 7.61 18.47
C ALA A 494 15.20 6.78 18.55
N VAL A 495 14.06 7.48 18.48
CA VAL A 495 12.73 6.89 18.45
C VAL A 495 11.88 7.61 17.41
N GLY A 496 11.48 6.88 16.37
CA GLY A 496 10.46 7.31 15.42
C GLY A 496 9.08 6.83 15.88
N VAL A 497 8.15 7.74 16.15
CA VAL A 497 6.77 7.41 16.49
C VAL A 497 5.97 7.33 15.19
N VAL A 498 5.44 6.14 14.88
CA VAL A 498 4.82 5.83 13.59
C VAL A 498 3.50 5.09 13.76
N ASP A 499 2.60 5.30 12.81
CA ASP A 499 1.37 4.53 12.65
C ASP A 499 1.43 3.67 11.39
N LEU A 500 1.15 2.38 11.53
CA LEU A 500 0.94 1.48 10.39
C LEU A 500 -0.55 1.40 10.10
N LEU A 501 -0.95 1.87 8.92
CA LEU A 501 -2.32 1.94 8.43
C LEU A 501 -2.46 1.07 7.19
N PRO A 502 -3.69 0.72 6.75
CA PRO A 502 -3.88 -0.29 5.70
C PRO A 502 -3.09 -0.07 4.40
N LYS A 503 -2.82 1.20 4.04
CA LYS A 503 -2.13 1.57 2.80
C LYS A 503 -0.82 2.34 3.02
N CYS A 504 -0.43 2.62 4.26
CA CYS A 504 0.69 3.53 4.51
C CYS A 504 1.34 3.40 5.89
N LEU A 505 2.58 3.86 5.95
CA LEU A 505 3.27 4.20 7.20
C LEU A 505 3.18 5.71 7.39
N SER A 506 2.66 6.16 8.53
CA SER A 506 2.53 7.58 8.87
C SER A 506 3.48 7.97 10.00
N ALA A 507 4.45 8.84 9.68
CA ALA A 507 5.38 9.40 10.65
C ALA A 507 4.72 10.53 11.43
N LYS A 508 4.74 10.40 12.77
CA LYS A 508 4.12 11.35 13.69
C LYS A 508 5.15 12.26 14.34
N TYR A 509 6.16 11.68 14.97
CA TYR A 509 7.15 12.42 15.75
C TYR A 509 8.50 11.69 15.78
N LEU A 510 9.60 12.43 15.90
CA LEU A 510 10.94 11.89 16.04
C LEU A 510 11.66 12.64 17.15
N PHE A 511 12.25 11.90 18.07
CA PHE A 511 13.17 12.42 19.07
C PHE A 511 14.41 11.53 19.13
N TYR A 512 15.56 12.14 19.40
CA TYR A 512 16.84 11.46 19.35
C TYR A 512 17.86 12.11 20.28
N ASN A 513 18.96 11.40 20.55
CA ASN A 513 20.04 11.90 21.37
C ASN A 513 20.85 12.94 20.57
N PRO A 514 20.89 14.22 20.99
CA PRO A 514 21.56 15.30 20.26
C PRO A 514 23.06 15.05 20.02
N ASP A 515 23.72 14.21 20.82
CA ASP A 515 25.13 13.83 20.64
C ASP A 515 25.40 13.19 19.26
N PHE A 516 24.35 12.64 18.65
CA PHE A 516 24.35 11.98 17.34
C PHE A 516 23.76 12.84 16.22
N ALA A 517 23.50 14.14 16.45
CA ALA A 517 22.95 15.05 15.45
C ALA A 517 23.79 15.10 14.16
N PHE A 518 25.11 14.88 14.26
CA PHE A 518 26.00 14.81 13.11
C PHE A 518 25.54 13.77 12.07
N LEU A 519 24.87 12.68 12.48
CA LEU A 519 24.35 11.62 11.59
C LEU A 519 23.09 12.03 10.81
N SER A 520 22.60 13.26 10.97
CA SER A 520 21.38 13.76 10.30
C SER A 520 20.19 12.82 10.53
N LEU A 521 19.95 12.46 11.80
CA LEU A 521 19.01 11.42 12.19
C LEU A 521 17.59 11.65 11.63
N GLY A 522 17.14 12.90 11.49
CA GLY A 522 15.84 13.20 10.85
C GLY A 522 15.72 12.76 9.39
N THR A 523 16.81 12.79 8.62
CA THR A 523 16.83 12.24 7.26
C THR A 523 17.06 10.74 7.27
N TYR A 524 17.92 10.24 8.16
CA TYR A 524 18.22 8.82 8.27
C TYR A 524 16.99 7.99 8.66
N THR A 525 16.24 8.39 9.69
CA THR A 525 15.05 7.66 10.13
C THR A 525 13.96 7.67 9.06
N ALA A 526 13.74 8.81 8.38
CA ALA A 526 12.82 8.88 7.25
C ALA A 526 13.20 7.89 6.12
N LEU A 527 14.48 7.74 5.80
CA LEU A 527 14.94 6.74 4.82
C LEU A 527 14.71 5.30 5.30
N ARG A 528 14.83 5.04 6.61
CA ARG A 528 14.55 3.74 7.22
C ARG A 528 13.04 3.43 7.24
N GLU A 529 12.20 4.43 7.49
CA GLU A 529 10.74 4.32 7.43
C GLU A 529 10.26 4.07 5.98
N ILE A 530 10.88 4.71 4.98
CA ILE A 530 10.62 4.40 3.56
C ILE A 530 11.02 2.96 3.25
N ALA A 531 12.21 2.51 3.69
CA ALA A 531 12.64 1.12 3.49
C ALA A 531 11.69 0.12 4.16
N LEU A 532 11.18 0.44 5.37
CA LEU A 532 10.17 -0.36 6.05
C LEU A 532 8.85 -0.40 5.26
N THR A 533 8.39 0.74 4.74
CA THR A 533 7.18 0.83 3.91
C THR A 533 7.30 -0.08 2.68
N LYS A 534 8.45 -0.08 2.00
CA LYS A 534 8.72 -0.95 0.85
C LYS A 534 8.75 -2.43 1.23
N LYS A 535 9.29 -2.77 2.41
CA LYS A 535 9.25 -4.15 2.93
C LYS A 535 7.83 -4.60 3.26
N LEU A 536 6.98 -3.71 3.79
CA LEU A 536 5.57 -4.02 4.07
C LEU A 536 4.74 -4.13 2.78
N HIS A 537 5.09 -3.38 1.74
CA HIS A 537 4.51 -3.51 0.40
C HIS A 537 4.64 -4.94 -0.16
N GLU A 538 5.77 -5.62 0.08
CA GLU A 538 5.98 -7.02 -0.34
C GLU A 538 4.97 -7.98 0.29
N GLN A 539 4.42 -7.64 1.47
CA GLN A 539 3.41 -8.43 2.17
C GLN A 539 1.98 -8.00 1.83
N SER A 540 1.78 -6.70 1.60
CA SER A 540 0.49 -6.10 1.28
C SER A 540 0.66 -5.12 0.10
N PRO A 541 0.26 -5.50 -1.12
CA PRO A 541 0.44 -4.67 -2.31
C PRO A 541 -0.16 -3.26 -2.21
N ASP A 542 -1.20 -3.08 -1.39
CA ASP A 542 -1.83 -1.78 -1.17
C ASP A 542 -1.03 -0.84 -0.24
N PHE A 543 -0.02 -1.38 0.48
CA PHE A 543 0.83 -0.62 1.40
C PHE A 543 1.93 0.15 0.64
N LEU A 544 1.54 1.24 -0.01
CA LEU A 544 2.41 1.97 -0.95
C LEU A 544 3.06 3.21 -0.34
N TYR A 545 2.32 3.91 0.52
CA TYR A 545 2.63 5.30 0.83
C TYR A 545 3.40 5.47 2.14
N TYR A 546 4.27 6.46 2.16
CA TYR A 546 4.92 6.97 3.36
C TYR A 546 4.49 8.42 3.61
N TYR A 547 3.80 8.67 4.72
CA TYR A 547 3.32 9.99 5.12
C TYR A 547 4.35 10.63 6.04
N MET A 548 4.90 11.77 5.63
CA MET A 548 5.97 12.45 6.35
C MET A 548 5.44 13.50 7.34
N GLY A 549 4.18 13.41 7.77
CA GLY A 549 3.52 14.45 8.56
C GLY A 549 3.15 15.68 7.71
N TYR A 550 3.51 16.87 8.18
CA TYR A 550 3.29 18.13 7.47
C TYR A 550 4.55 18.64 6.78
N TYR A 551 4.36 19.41 5.70
CA TYR A 551 5.33 20.25 5.04
C TYR A 551 4.89 21.71 5.20
N ILE A 552 5.80 22.53 5.71
CA ILE A 552 5.56 23.96 5.96
C ILE A 552 6.61 24.72 5.15
N HIS A 553 6.17 25.39 4.09
CA HIS A 553 7.08 26.02 3.13
C HIS A 553 7.94 27.13 3.74
N SER A 554 7.38 27.90 4.67
CA SER A 554 8.06 29.00 5.37
C SER A 554 9.05 28.53 6.45
N CYS A 555 8.96 27.27 6.91
CA CYS A 555 9.76 26.76 8.02
C CYS A 555 11.03 26.02 7.52
N PRO A 556 12.24 26.53 7.78
CA PRO A 556 13.49 25.89 7.33
C PRO A 556 13.64 24.45 7.83
N LYS A 557 13.24 24.16 9.07
CA LYS A 557 13.29 22.81 9.67
C LYS A 557 12.42 21.78 8.92
N MET A 558 11.43 22.24 8.15
CA MET A 558 10.46 21.38 7.45
C MET A 558 10.72 21.31 5.94
N ARG A 559 11.55 22.22 5.39
CA ARG A 559 11.85 22.29 3.95
C ARG A 559 12.54 21.04 3.40
N TYR A 560 13.26 20.29 4.23
CA TYR A 560 13.98 19.10 3.78
C TYR A 560 13.05 18.02 3.22
N LYS A 561 11.78 17.95 3.65
CA LYS A 561 10.80 16.94 3.20
C LYS A 561 10.51 17.04 1.70
N ALA A 562 10.59 18.24 1.12
CA ALA A 562 10.50 18.47 -0.33
C ALA A 562 11.60 17.78 -1.14
N LYS A 563 12.71 17.39 -0.49
CA LYS A 563 13.85 16.71 -1.14
C LYS A 563 13.60 15.21 -1.33
N PHE A 564 12.55 14.65 -0.73
CA PHE A 564 12.11 13.27 -0.94
C PHE A 564 11.20 13.23 -2.16
N ARG A 565 11.52 12.37 -3.14
CA ARG A 565 10.87 12.37 -4.44
C ARG A 565 10.58 10.95 -4.94
N PRO A 566 9.48 10.76 -5.69
CA PRO A 566 8.41 11.74 -5.95
C PRO A 566 7.53 11.95 -4.71
N SER A 567 7.34 13.20 -4.26
CA SER A 567 6.43 13.54 -3.16
C SER A 567 5.23 14.32 -3.67
N GLU A 568 4.14 14.25 -2.92
CA GLU A 568 2.88 14.89 -3.23
C GLU A 568 2.40 15.67 -2.00
N LEU A 569 1.74 16.81 -2.24
CA LEU A 569 1.03 17.55 -1.21
C LEU A 569 -0.48 17.41 -1.41
N LEU A 570 -1.20 17.26 -0.30
CA LEU A 570 -2.66 17.24 -0.30
C LEU A 570 -3.21 18.66 -0.51
N CYS A 571 -4.12 18.81 -1.47
CA CYS A 571 -4.89 20.03 -1.65
C CYS A 571 -5.92 20.18 -0.51
N ASP A 572 -5.90 21.30 0.20
CA ASP A 572 -6.78 21.54 1.36
C ASP A 572 -8.27 21.69 0.99
N GLN A 573 -8.56 22.05 -0.27
CA GLN A 573 -9.92 22.27 -0.76
C GLN A 573 -10.54 21.00 -1.37
N SER A 574 -9.81 20.33 -2.28
CA SER A 574 -10.33 19.16 -3.01
C SER A 574 -9.97 17.81 -2.38
N PHE A 575 -9.07 17.78 -1.39
CA PHE A 575 -8.46 16.56 -0.81
C PHE A 575 -7.84 15.63 -1.87
N GLN A 576 -7.41 16.21 -2.99
CA GLN A 576 -6.66 15.52 -4.03
C GLN A 576 -5.17 15.75 -3.88
N TRP A 577 -4.37 14.77 -4.27
CA TRP A 577 -2.92 14.82 -4.19
C TRP A 577 -2.34 15.48 -5.44
N ALA A 578 -1.46 16.45 -5.23
CA ALA A 578 -0.78 17.18 -6.30
C ALA A 578 0.76 17.01 -6.19
N PRO A 579 1.48 16.85 -7.31
CA PRO A 579 2.93 16.68 -7.29
C PRO A 579 3.65 17.87 -6.63
N MET A 580 4.68 17.59 -5.83
CA MET A 580 5.41 18.59 -5.06
C MET A 580 5.88 19.78 -5.90
N GLU A 581 6.38 19.55 -7.11
CA GLU A 581 6.87 20.60 -8.01
C GLU A 581 5.77 21.59 -8.44
N VAL A 582 4.54 21.10 -8.65
CA VAL A 582 3.37 21.94 -8.99
C VAL A 582 2.96 22.77 -7.78
N CYS A 583 2.92 22.13 -6.61
CA CYS A 583 2.53 22.77 -5.36
C CYS A 583 3.52 23.87 -4.96
N GLN A 584 4.83 23.63 -5.08
CA GLN A 584 5.87 24.62 -4.78
C GLN A 584 5.69 25.89 -5.61
N LYS A 585 5.50 25.75 -6.92
CA LYS A 585 5.28 26.88 -7.82
C LYS A 585 4.07 27.71 -7.38
N ARG A 586 2.95 27.06 -7.05
CA ARG A 586 1.73 27.74 -6.58
C ARG A 586 1.90 28.43 -5.23
N ILE A 587 2.66 27.84 -4.31
CA ILE A 587 2.96 28.48 -3.02
C ILE A 587 3.80 29.74 -3.23
N GLU A 588 4.79 29.69 -4.14
CA GLU A 588 5.64 30.82 -4.49
C GLU A 588 4.89 31.93 -5.23
N GLU A 589 3.87 31.57 -6.00
CA GLU A 589 2.98 32.50 -6.73
C GLU A 589 1.80 33.00 -5.88
N SER A 590 1.64 32.54 -4.64
CA SER A 590 0.51 32.92 -3.79
C SER A 590 0.55 34.40 -3.39
N GLU A 591 -0.58 35.08 -3.58
CA GLU A 591 -0.79 36.46 -3.14
C GLU A 591 -1.21 36.55 -1.66
N LYS A 592 -1.54 35.41 -1.01
CA LYS A 592 -1.97 35.43 0.39
C LYS A 592 -0.80 35.76 1.32
N PRO A 593 -1.02 36.55 2.39
CA PRO A 593 0.05 37.02 3.28
C PRO A 593 0.75 35.89 4.07
N ASN A 594 0.08 34.75 4.28
CA ASN A 594 0.65 33.55 4.90
C ASN A 594 1.24 32.56 3.87
N GLY A 595 1.21 32.89 2.58
CA GLY A 595 1.66 32.02 1.48
C GLY A 595 0.75 30.79 1.26
N PHE A 596 -0.50 30.81 1.73
CA PHE A 596 -1.43 29.71 1.47
C PHE A 596 -1.82 29.66 -0.01
N ALA A 597 -1.80 28.48 -0.60
CA ALA A 597 -2.20 28.23 -1.98
C ALA A 597 -3.00 26.92 -2.07
N ALA A 598 -4.15 26.97 -2.73
CA ALA A 598 -4.84 25.76 -3.17
C ALA A 598 -4.15 25.21 -4.43
N PHE A 599 -3.91 23.91 -4.46
CA PHE A 599 -3.10 23.29 -5.54
C PHE A 599 -3.93 22.90 -6.77
N LEU A 600 -5.20 22.58 -6.57
CA LEU A 600 -6.11 22.07 -7.59
C LEU A 600 -7.46 22.80 -7.51
N PRO A 601 -7.53 24.08 -7.93
CA PRO A 601 -8.67 24.96 -7.75
C PRO A 601 -9.81 24.64 -8.73
N ASP A 602 -9.47 24.04 -9.87
CA ASP A 602 -10.44 23.62 -10.89
C ASP A 602 -11.12 22.29 -10.51
N GLN A 603 -10.60 21.59 -9.49
CA GLN A 603 -11.18 20.35 -9.00
C GLN A 603 -12.26 20.66 -7.96
N PRO A 604 -13.45 20.05 -8.04
CA PRO A 604 -14.52 20.30 -7.10
C PRO A 604 -14.12 19.86 -5.69
N ALA A 605 -14.53 20.63 -4.69
CA ALA A 605 -14.50 20.16 -3.31
C ALA A 605 -15.46 18.96 -3.18
N PRO A 606 -15.13 17.94 -2.36
CA PRO A 606 -16.05 16.85 -2.10
C PRO A 606 -17.35 17.37 -1.47
N SER A 607 -18.47 16.75 -1.82
CA SER A 607 -19.76 17.09 -1.23
C SER A 607 -19.72 16.92 0.28
N PRO A 608 -20.16 17.93 1.06
CA PRO A 608 -20.23 17.79 2.51
C PRO A 608 -21.25 16.70 2.88
N VAL A 609 -20.97 16.00 3.97
CA VAL A 609 -21.90 14.99 4.49
C VAL A 609 -23.18 15.67 4.94
N PRO A 610 -24.39 15.19 4.58
CA PRO A 610 -25.62 15.74 5.11
C PRO A 610 -25.63 15.64 6.64
N ILE A 611 -25.80 16.77 7.34
CA ILE A 611 -25.71 16.86 8.81
C ILE A 611 -26.62 15.82 9.49
N ASN A 612 -27.80 15.58 8.93
CA ASN A 612 -28.78 14.64 9.46
C ASN A 612 -28.30 13.18 9.44
N ARG A 613 -27.26 12.84 8.66
CA ARG A 613 -26.67 11.50 8.56
C ARG A 613 -25.45 11.32 9.45
N ILE A 614 -25.00 12.36 10.14
CA ILE A 614 -23.90 12.26 11.10
C ILE A 614 -24.40 11.42 12.29
N LYS A 615 -23.72 10.32 12.58
CA LYS A 615 -24.03 9.49 13.76
C LYS A 615 -23.61 10.24 15.02
N VAL A 616 -24.57 10.47 15.91
CA VAL A 616 -24.37 11.14 17.19
C VAL A 616 -24.62 10.19 18.35
N LEU A 617 -23.79 10.30 19.38
CA LEU A 617 -23.92 9.56 20.64
C LEU A 617 -24.69 10.42 21.67
N ILE A 618 -25.78 9.88 22.22
CA ILE A 618 -26.70 10.63 23.12
C ILE A 618 -26.19 10.69 24.56
N SER A 619 -25.48 9.67 25.02
CA SER A 619 -24.83 9.64 26.33
C SER A 619 -23.55 8.79 26.27
N GLU A 620 -22.63 8.97 27.22
CA GLU A 620 -21.29 8.35 27.20
C GLU A 620 -21.27 6.82 27.00
N ARG A 621 -22.39 6.13 27.26
CA ARG A 621 -22.59 4.70 26.99
C ARG A 621 -23.98 4.38 26.42
N GLY A 622 -24.63 5.37 25.81
CA GLY A 622 -25.99 5.26 25.28
C GLY A 622 -26.04 4.81 23.82
N PRO A 623 -27.24 4.69 23.25
CA PRO A 623 -27.39 4.42 21.83
C PRO A 623 -26.86 5.59 20.99
N PHE A 624 -26.24 5.28 19.86
CA PHE A 624 -25.95 6.21 18.78
C PHE A 624 -27.01 6.10 17.68
N MET A 625 -27.27 7.20 17.01
CA MET A 625 -28.19 7.28 15.87
C MET A 625 -27.81 8.43 14.95
N ASP A 626 -28.38 8.46 13.76
CA ASP A 626 -28.24 9.59 12.85
C ASP A 626 -28.85 10.85 13.50
N TYR A 627 -28.19 12.00 13.38
CA TYR A 627 -28.63 13.26 14.00
C TYR A 627 -30.06 13.66 13.60
N GLY A 628 -30.48 13.36 12.37
CA GLY A 628 -31.86 13.58 11.93
C GLY A 628 -32.87 12.70 12.70
N MET A 629 -32.50 11.46 13.01
CA MET A 629 -33.31 10.57 13.84
C MET A 629 -33.36 11.07 15.28
N PHE A 630 -32.23 11.53 15.81
CA PHE A 630 -32.18 12.16 17.14
C PHE A 630 -33.15 13.35 17.26
N LEU A 631 -33.18 14.25 16.26
CA LEU A 631 -34.13 15.37 16.23
C LEU A 631 -35.58 14.91 16.16
N SER A 632 -35.88 13.84 15.40
CA SER A 632 -37.23 13.30 15.31
C SER A 632 -37.72 12.68 16.62
N MET A 633 -36.82 12.06 17.38
CA MET A 633 -37.12 11.44 18.67
C MET A 633 -37.16 12.45 19.82
N ASN A 634 -36.47 13.59 19.66
CA ASN A 634 -36.39 14.65 20.67
C ASN A 634 -36.90 15.99 20.10
N PRO A 635 -38.19 16.12 19.79
CA PRO A 635 -38.75 17.34 19.18
C PRO A 635 -38.65 18.58 20.07
N SER A 636 -38.46 18.41 21.38
CA SER A 636 -38.19 19.49 22.34
C SER A 636 -36.75 20.02 22.29
N PHE A 637 -35.80 19.24 21.74
CA PHE A 637 -34.41 19.65 21.65
C PHE A 637 -34.23 20.76 20.62
N ARG A 638 -33.74 21.92 21.07
CA ARG A 638 -33.40 23.05 20.20
C ARG A 638 -31.88 23.22 20.16
N PRO A 639 -31.21 22.82 19.07
CA PRO A 639 -29.77 23.00 18.96
C PRO A 639 -29.44 24.49 18.93
N SER A 640 -28.45 24.90 19.74
CA SER A 640 -27.87 26.24 19.68
C SER A 640 -27.24 26.51 18.31
N ASP A 641 -27.22 27.76 17.86
CA ASP A 641 -26.63 28.13 16.57
C ASP A 641 -25.12 27.83 16.50
N SER A 642 -24.41 27.94 17.63
CA SER A 642 -23.00 27.54 17.72
C SER A 642 -22.81 26.05 17.43
N PHE A 643 -23.65 25.19 18.02
CA PHE A 643 -23.64 23.74 17.78
C PHE A 643 -23.97 23.37 16.33
N ARG A 644 -24.95 24.03 15.71
CA ARG A 644 -25.27 23.82 14.28
C ARG A 644 -24.07 24.14 13.39
N ARG A 645 -23.39 25.27 13.64
CA ARG A 645 -22.18 25.66 12.92
C ARG A 645 -21.04 24.66 13.12
N SER A 646 -20.88 24.12 14.33
CA SER A 646 -19.89 23.07 14.60
C SER A 646 -20.16 21.79 13.81
N LEU A 647 -21.43 21.38 13.68
CA LEU A 647 -21.83 20.25 12.85
C LEU A 647 -21.62 20.52 11.36
N GLU A 648 -21.93 21.72 10.89
CA GLU A 648 -21.68 22.17 9.52
C GLU A 648 -20.18 22.18 9.19
N ASP A 649 -19.34 22.76 10.06
CA ASP A 649 -17.90 22.78 9.85
C ASP A 649 -17.36 21.34 9.82
N LEU A 650 -17.76 20.50 10.78
CA LEU A 650 -17.38 19.09 10.80
C LEU A 650 -17.79 18.37 9.51
N SER A 651 -19.02 18.58 9.02
CA SER A 651 -19.57 17.90 7.84
C SER A 651 -18.80 18.19 6.55
N THR A 652 -18.19 19.39 6.45
CA THR A 652 -17.32 19.76 5.31
C THR A 652 -15.91 19.17 5.42
N LYS A 653 -15.47 18.80 6.64
CA LYS A 653 -14.10 18.30 6.90
C LYS A 653 -14.02 16.78 6.97
N ILE A 654 -15.14 16.09 7.11
CA ILE A 654 -15.28 14.64 6.99
C ILE A 654 -15.90 14.27 5.64
N GLY A 655 -15.80 13.01 5.22
CA GLY A 655 -16.42 12.53 3.97
C GLY A 655 -17.47 11.46 4.22
N ASP A 656 -18.24 11.14 3.17
CA ASP A 656 -19.32 10.13 3.23
C ASP A 656 -18.81 8.72 3.59
N ASP A 657 -17.53 8.44 3.33
CA ASP A 657 -16.83 7.20 3.71
C ASP A 657 -16.56 7.08 5.23
N LEU A 658 -16.86 8.14 6.00
CA LEU A 658 -16.77 8.19 7.47
C LEU A 658 -18.15 8.20 8.15
N LEU A 659 -19.23 7.89 7.42
CA LEU A 659 -20.59 7.79 7.99
C LEU A 659 -20.76 6.73 9.09
N SER A 660 -19.84 5.77 9.20
CA SER A 660 -19.80 4.78 10.28
C SER A 660 -19.20 5.31 11.58
N VAL A 661 -18.47 6.43 11.53
CA VAL A 661 -17.84 7.04 12.70
C VAL A 661 -18.90 7.72 13.55
N VAL A 662 -18.88 7.43 14.85
CA VAL A 662 -19.81 8.01 15.81
C VAL A 662 -19.16 9.23 16.45
N PHE A 663 -19.88 10.35 16.42
CA PHE A 663 -19.47 11.60 17.05
C PHE A 663 -20.21 11.83 18.36
N TYR A 664 -19.46 12.12 19.41
CA TYR A 664 -19.98 12.56 20.69
C TYR A 664 -19.82 14.07 20.81
N PHE A 665 -20.89 14.76 21.21
CA PHE A 665 -20.87 16.19 21.46
C PHE A 665 -21.36 16.46 22.88
N GLN A 666 -20.61 17.24 23.65
CA GLN A 666 -20.96 17.56 25.04
C GLN A 666 -22.34 18.23 25.15
N ASN A 667 -22.74 19.01 24.14
CA ASN A 667 -24.02 19.72 24.07
C ASN A 667 -25.23 18.81 23.83
N LEU A 668 -25.02 17.52 23.54
CA LEU A 668 -26.10 16.52 23.36
C LEU A 668 -26.43 15.75 24.64
N ARG A 669 -25.78 16.08 25.77
CA ARG A 669 -26.17 15.54 27.09
C ARG A 669 -27.59 16.03 27.42
N ILE A 670 -28.55 15.12 27.32
CA ILE A 670 -29.93 15.30 27.79
C ILE A 670 -29.96 15.11 29.31
#